data_AF-A0ABD7UJ54-F1
#
_entry.id   AF-A0ABD7UJ54-F1
#
_cell.length_a   1.000
_cell.length_b   1.000
_cell.length_c   1.000
_cell.angle_alpha   90.00
_cell.angle_beta   90.00
_cell.angle_gamma   90.00
#
_symmetry.space_group_name_H-M   'P 1'
#
loop_
_entity.id
_entity.type
_entity.pdbx_description
1 polymer ?
#
loop_
_entity_poly.entity_id
_entity_poly.type
_entity_poly.pdbx_seq_one_letter_code
_entity_poly.pdbx_strand_id
1 'polypeptide(L)'
;MFRSIFHQGSISVNDNDYIKAVGRYMSCEEVNRNFSLDNPGDVLTELIEQHYQYRNGAIHYQIVSYLFDNVNSSNNKTLSEMIAMIFRESSTDIISIFNILESRFYDPSYFNRLVAFALGENRYLDKMLTVLEEQDNNDIITSITTKMIALVSPSISIDQKNYQQYIVKQGFNLIAFVEDDDLPSFLNNIKQLGVVYKDISMPVTPSENQALLFIADNQMYSLDRINYRVVVAGLLQHENITCEQVDELPWSIIERYQLSSLKSYVNDNIDKFVQDIFIYSKENTEAIIVVLTHSDLSNRLKVEILKKMQFTVTNLDVFPERLDIDGNKISYHDLFFSYEHVSPEWEVLIDYICEDCDLKVLTEYLETHAQTLSQQELNLTDGDSYNCLYMKVICNDQLKDITYAAVLAPIYINVHYWDDRLSIANFSRLIKNNKVELNDESFKLAAQCFISNTEVKSLETETINTFVLWFSKFKEIFFAKTDYYLCEDSDNTLLEKMLTAINSSQQFTVKEKASLLYSYHESYDESFLNELTMPHETLIDLIALSTDDSFTIDQIVRLLKLGFRERTEIAHLTNELTEREFSKIFNQKSATLNPSKNLNSDRFLSALQQAGLIKRWSQREDGKYYVDCRYEEDESYL
;
A
#
# COMPACT_ATOMS: atom_id res chain seq x y z
N MET A 1 0.27 -95.45 14.25
CA MET A 1 0.24 -96.30 13.05
C MET A 1 -1.13 -96.08 12.39
N PHE A 2 -1.23 -95.13 11.46
CA PHE A 2 -2.48 -94.80 10.76
C PHE A 2 -2.53 -95.59 9.44
N ARG A 3 -3.66 -96.25 9.19
CA ARG A 3 -3.97 -97.08 8.01
C ARG A 3 -3.86 -96.23 6.74
N SER A 4 -3.19 -96.76 5.72
CA SER A 4 -3.22 -96.23 4.35
C SER A 4 -4.65 -96.29 3.81
N ILE A 5 -5.24 -95.15 3.47
CA ILE A 5 -6.62 -95.05 2.93
C ILE A 5 -6.62 -94.84 1.41
N PHE A 6 -5.47 -94.68 0.75
CA PHE A 6 -5.45 -94.30 -0.68
C PHE A 6 -5.22 -95.48 -1.62
N HIS A 7 -6.14 -95.63 -2.59
CA HIS A 7 -6.03 -96.54 -3.71
C HIS A 7 -4.77 -96.23 -4.54
N GLN A 8 -3.99 -97.26 -4.81
CA GLN A 8 -2.75 -97.20 -5.58
C GLN A 8 -3.10 -96.95 -7.06
N GLY A 9 -3.01 -95.70 -7.54
CA GLY A 9 -3.10 -95.44 -8.98
C GLY A 9 -3.30 -94.01 -9.50
N SER A 10 -3.92 -93.08 -8.76
CA SER A 10 -4.27 -91.75 -9.29
C SER A 10 -3.38 -90.60 -8.80
N ILE A 11 -2.98 -90.60 -7.53
CA ILE A 11 -2.24 -89.48 -6.90
C ILE A 11 -0.75 -89.84 -6.76
N SER A 12 0.14 -88.89 -7.07
CA SER A 12 1.59 -89.08 -6.94
C SER A 12 2.04 -89.28 -5.48
N VAL A 13 3.24 -89.83 -5.27
CA VAL A 13 3.78 -90.01 -3.91
C VAL A 13 3.93 -88.67 -3.19
N ASN A 14 4.40 -87.65 -3.91
CA ASN A 14 4.62 -86.31 -3.38
C ASN A 14 3.28 -85.61 -3.05
N ASP A 15 2.29 -85.71 -3.93
CA ASP A 15 0.94 -85.16 -3.72
C ASP A 15 0.25 -85.81 -2.52
N ASN A 16 0.39 -87.13 -2.37
CA ASN A 16 -0.13 -87.86 -1.21
C ASN A 16 0.57 -87.45 0.10
N ASP A 17 1.88 -87.18 0.05
CA ASP A 17 2.62 -86.71 1.23
C ASP A 17 2.26 -85.28 1.61
N TYR A 18 1.96 -84.41 0.63
CA TYR A 18 1.35 -83.10 0.86
C TYR A 18 -0.03 -83.24 1.54
N ILE A 19 -0.95 -84.07 1.02
CA ILE A 19 -2.28 -84.27 1.61
C ILE A 19 -2.16 -84.78 3.06
N LYS A 20 -1.23 -85.69 3.34
CA LYS A 20 -0.94 -86.14 4.71
C LYS A 20 -0.38 -85.01 5.58
N ALA A 21 0.46 -84.13 5.04
CA ALA A 21 1.02 -82.99 5.76
C ALA A 21 -0.08 -81.98 6.16
N VAL A 22 -0.99 -81.65 5.24
CA VAL A 22 -2.20 -80.87 5.55
C VAL A 22 -3.08 -81.61 6.57
N GLY A 23 -3.20 -82.93 6.43
CA GLY A 23 -3.82 -83.84 7.39
C GLY A 23 -3.24 -83.78 8.81
N ARG A 24 -1.97 -83.38 8.93
CA ARG A 24 -1.24 -83.20 10.20
C ARG A 24 -1.18 -81.76 10.69
N TYR A 25 -1.98 -80.86 10.11
CA TYR A 25 -2.03 -79.44 10.49
C TYR A 25 -0.71 -78.69 10.27
N MET A 26 0.05 -79.09 9.25
CA MET A 26 1.21 -78.31 8.81
C MET A 26 0.76 -76.91 8.34
N SER A 27 1.57 -75.89 8.65
CA SER A 27 1.24 -74.49 8.35
C SER A 27 1.32 -74.16 6.85
N CYS A 28 0.71 -73.03 6.45
CA CYS A 28 0.79 -72.51 5.08
C CYS A 28 2.25 -72.33 4.63
N GLU A 29 3.12 -71.79 5.49
CA GLU A 29 4.54 -71.59 5.17
C GLU A 29 5.27 -72.90 4.90
N GLU A 30 5.12 -73.86 5.82
CA GLU A 30 5.80 -75.16 5.73
C GLU A 30 5.39 -75.94 4.48
N VAL A 31 4.11 -75.91 4.11
CA VAL A 31 3.67 -76.65 2.93
C VAL A 31 4.13 -76.00 1.62
N ASN A 32 4.03 -74.67 1.50
CA ASN A 32 4.47 -73.94 0.30
C ASN A 32 6.00 -73.96 0.13
N ARG A 33 6.75 -74.25 1.20
CA ARG A 33 8.21 -74.40 1.17
C ARG A 33 8.67 -75.79 0.78
N ASN A 34 7.98 -76.82 1.24
CA ASN A 34 8.46 -78.20 1.18
C ASN A 34 7.81 -79.05 0.08
N PHE A 35 6.70 -78.60 -0.52
CA PHE A 35 5.97 -79.36 -1.52
C PHE A 35 5.81 -78.57 -2.83
N SER A 36 5.89 -79.30 -3.95
CA SER A 36 5.56 -78.82 -5.29
C SER A 36 4.63 -79.86 -5.91
N LEU A 37 3.36 -79.51 -6.12
CA LEU A 37 2.30 -80.44 -6.51
C LEU A 37 2.45 -80.87 -7.98
N ASP A 38 2.28 -82.17 -8.23
CA ASP A 38 2.33 -82.76 -9.57
C ASP A 38 0.97 -82.61 -10.27
N ASN A 39 -0.14 -82.89 -9.58
CA ASN A 39 -1.50 -82.66 -10.08
C ASN A 39 -2.38 -81.89 -9.06
N PRO A 40 -2.42 -80.55 -9.13
CA PRO A 40 -3.21 -79.72 -8.21
C PRO A 40 -4.72 -80.03 -8.22
N GLY A 41 -5.28 -80.51 -9.34
CA GLY A 41 -6.72 -80.81 -9.46
C GLY A 41 -7.13 -82.06 -8.69
N ASP A 42 -6.34 -83.13 -8.80
CA ASP A 42 -6.57 -84.36 -8.04
C ASP A 42 -6.35 -84.12 -6.53
N VAL A 43 -5.31 -83.34 -6.19
CA VAL A 43 -5.04 -82.91 -4.82
C VAL A 43 -6.21 -82.12 -4.23
N LEU A 44 -6.74 -81.14 -4.97
CA LEU A 44 -7.89 -80.35 -4.54
C LEU A 44 -9.12 -81.23 -4.30
N THR A 45 -9.39 -82.19 -5.18
CA THR A 45 -10.52 -83.12 -5.03
C THR A 45 -10.41 -83.90 -3.72
N GLU A 46 -9.22 -84.45 -3.43
CA GLU A 46 -8.98 -85.19 -2.20
C GLU A 46 -9.04 -84.30 -0.95
N LEU A 47 -8.51 -83.07 -1.00
CA LEU A 47 -8.65 -82.13 0.11
C LEU A 47 -10.12 -81.84 0.43
N ILE A 48 -10.98 -81.72 -0.58
CA ILE A 48 -12.42 -81.50 -0.41
C ILE A 48 -13.10 -82.74 0.18
N GLU A 49 -12.80 -83.94 -0.34
CA GLU A 49 -13.37 -85.21 0.13
C GLU A 49 -13.02 -85.49 1.60
N GLN A 50 -11.81 -85.11 2.04
CA GLN A 50 -11.35 -85.27 3.42
C GLN A 50 -11.72 -84.09 4.34
N HIS A 51 -12.44 -83.08 3.85
CA HIS A 51 -12.74 -81.83 4.57
C HIS A 51 -11.48 -81.06 5.03
N TYR A 52 -10.35 -81.23 4.34
CA TYR A 52 -9.08 -80.58 4.65
C TYR A 52 -8.93 -79.18 4.05
N GLN A 53 -9.83 -78.77 3.14
CA GLN A 53 -9.83 -77.43 2.54
C GLN A 53 -9.92 -76.28 3.56
N TYR A 54 -10.41 -76.54 4.77
CA TYR A 54 -10.52 -75.54 5.84
C TYR A 54 -9.26 -75.40 6.71
N ARG A 55 -8.16 -76.07 6.35
CA ARG A 55 -6.91 -76.06 7.12
C ARG A 55 -5.89 -75.12 6.49
N ASN A 56 -5.02 -74.53 7.31
CA ASN A 56 -4.01 -73.56 6.84
C ASN A 56 -3.09 -74.12 5.76
N GLY A 57 -2.69 -75.39 5.85
CA GLY A 57 -1.89 -76.06 4.82
C GLY A 57 -2.60 -76.26 3.47
N ALA A 58 -3.93 -76.10 3.39
CA ALA A 58 -4.64 -76.16 2.12
C ALA A 58 -4.42 -74.90 1.26
N ILE A 59 -3.97 -73.79 1.86
CA ILE A 59 -3.66 -72.55 1.16
C ILE A 59 -2.28 -72.70 0.50
N HIS A 60 -2.26 -73.40 -0.64
CA HIS A 60 -1.04 -73.64 -1.42
C HIS A 60 -1.10 -72.90 -2.76
N TYR A 61 -0.02 -72.24 -3.16
CA TYR A 61 0.00 -71.37 -4.35
C TYR A 61 -0.49 -72.09 -5.63
N GLN A 62 -0.06 -73.34 -5.89
CA GLN A 62 -0.52 -74.12 -7.05
C GLN A 62 -2.02 -74.49 -6.99
N ILE A 63 -2.60 -74.65 -5.80
CA ILE A 63 -4.03 -74.93 -5.65
C ILE A 63 -4.83 -73.67 -5.94
N VAL A 64 -4.38 -72.52 -5.42
CA VAL A 64 -5.01 -71.22 -5.66
C VAL A 64 -4.93 -70.86 -7.16
N SER A 65 -3.78 -71.05 -7.81
CA SER A 65 -3.63 -70.87 -9.26
C SER A 65 -4.56 -71.81 -10.04
N TYR A 66 -4.64 -73.09 -9.67
CA TYR A 66 -5.53 -74.04 -10.33
C TYR A 66 -7.01 -73.64 -10.24
N LEU A 67 -7.46 -73.18 -9.07
CA LEU A 67 -8.81 -72.67 -8.85
C LEU A 67 -9.10 -71.45 -9.72
N PHE A 68 -8.11 -70.58 -9.90
CA PHE A 68 -8.20 -69.43 -10.79
C PHE A 68 -8.24 -69.82 -12.28
N ASP A 69 -7.52 -70.84 -12.72
CA ASP A 69 -7.53 -71.24 -14.13
C ASP A 69 -8.78 -72.04 -14.51
N ASN A 70 -9.39 -72.72 -13.53
CA ASN A 70 -10.56 -73.59 -13.73
C ASN A 70 -11.81 -72.99 -13.10
N VAL A 71 -12.15 -71.76 -13.51
CA VAL A 71 -13.30 -71.01 -12.96
C VAL A 71 -14.61 -71.74 -13.25
N ASN A 72 -15.29 -72.15 -12.18
CA ASN A 72 -16.66 -72.65 -12.21
C ASN A 72 -17.33 -72.41 -10.84
N SER A 73 -18.65 -72.61 -10.76
CA SER A 73 -19.41 -72.30 -9.54
C SER A 73 -18.93 -73.06 -8.30
N SER A 74 -18.48 -74.32 -8.43
CA SER A 74 -17.96 -75.10 -7.30
C SER A 74 -16.58 -74.63 -6.87
N ASN A 75 -15.67 -74.40 -7.82
CA ASN A 75 -14.31 -73.95 -7.54
C ASN A 75 -14.30 -72.55 -6.92
N ASN A 76 -15.15 -71.63 -7.40
CA ASN A 76 -15.30 -70.31 -6.81
C ASN A 76 -15.81 -70.38 -5.37
N LYS A 77 -16.78 -71.28 -5.10
CA LYS A 77 -17.27 -71.51 -3.73
C LYS A 77 -16.17 -72.06 -2.83
N THR A 78 -15.41 -73.04 -3.29
CA THR A 78 -14.27 -73.61 -2.55
C THR A 78 -13.22 -72.54 -2.25
N LEU A 79 -12.83 -71.74 -3.25
CA LEU A 79 -11.88 -70.65 -3.05
C LEU A 79 -12.40 -69.62 -2.04
N SER A 80 -13.68 -69.23 -2.15
CA SER A 80 -14.32 -68.31 -1.19
C SER A 80 -14.28 -68.84 0.25
N GLU A 81 -14.52 -70.14 0.43
CA GLU A 81 -14.42 -70.82 1.72
C GLU A 81 -12.99 -70.84 2.26
N MET A 82 -11.98 -71.04 1.40
CA MET A 82 -10.56 -70.97 1.77
C MET A 82 -10.14 -69.55 2.15
N ILE A 83 -10.55 -68.54 1.38
CA ILE A 83 -10.31 -67.12 1.71
C ILE A 83 -10.95 -66.76 3.06
N ALA A 84 -12.16 -67.25 3.34
CA ALA A 84 -12.81 -67.03 4.62
C ALA A 84 -12.03 -67.64 5.80
N MET A 85 -11.22 -68.68 5.58
CA MET A 85 -10.32 -69.18 6.62
C MET A 85 -9.14 -68.24 6.85
N ILE A 86 -8.54 -67.69 5.80
CA ILE A 86 -7.45 -66.71 5.91
C ILE A 86 -7.87 -65.56 6.82
N PHE A 87 -9.03 -64.95 6.57
CA PHE A 87 -9.49 -63.77 7.34
C PHE A 87 -10.04 -64.08 8.74
N ARG A 88 -10.03 -65.35 9.17
CA ARG A 88 -10.27 -65.74 10.58
C ARG A 88 -9.00 -65.78 11.41
N GLU A 89 -7.83 -65.77 10.78
CA GLU A 89 -6.53 -65.77 11.45
C GLU A 89 -6.18 -64.39 12.02
N SER A 90 -5.05 -64.32 12.75
CA SER A 90 -4.53 -63.05 13.26
C SER A 90 -4.03 -62.14 12.13
N SER A 91 -3.96 -60.82 12.38
CA SER A 91 -3.45 -59.86 11.39
C SER A 91 -2.05 -60.20 10.87
N THR A 92 -1.16 -60.67 11.76
CA THR A 92 0.19 -61.11 11.38
C THR A 92 0.15 -62.35 10.47
N ASP A 93 -0.73 -63.31 10.75
CA ASP A 93 -0.87 -64.52 9.96
C ASP A 93 -1.48 -64.24 8.57
N ILE A 94 -2.46 -63.33 8.49
CA ILE A 94 -3.06 -62.89 7.21
C ILE A 94 -1.97 -62.32 6.30
N ILE A 95 -1.15 -61.38 6.80
CA ILE A 95 -0.06 -60.79 6.02
C ILE A 95 0.98 -61.84 5.64
N SER A 96 1.33 -62.74 6.56
CA SER A 96 2.28 -63.84 6.27
C SER A 96 1.78 -64.74 5.13
N ILE A 97 0.50 -65.11 5.14
CA ILE A 97 -0.12 -65.91 4.07
C ILE A 97 -0.05 -65.17 2.73
N PHE A 98 -0.42 -63.88 2.69
CA PHE A 98 -0.33 -63.09 1.47
C PHE A 98 1.10 -62.99 0.95
N ASN A 99 2.09 -62.78 1.82
CA ASN A 99 3.51 -62.75 1.47
C ASN A 99 4.01 -64.08 0.87
N ILE A 100 3.61 -65.20 1.48
CA ILE A 100 3.97 -66.54 0.98
C ILE A 100 3.38 -66.76 -0.41
N LEU A 101 2.11 -66.40 -0.61
CA LEU A 101 1.45 -66.57 -1.90
C LEU A 101 2.07 -65.68 -2.98
N GLU A 102 2.27 -64.38 -2.69
CA GLU A 102 2.92 -63.44 -3.61
C GLU A 102 4.30 -63.94 -4.05
N SER A 103 5.14 -64.36 -3.10
CA SER A 103 6.51 -64.82 -3.40
C SER A 103 6.59 -66.17 -4.12
N ARG A 104 5.50 -66.96 -4.12
CA ARG A 104 5.48 -68.32 -4.70
C ARG A 104 4.75 -68.40 -6.02
N PHE A 105 3.83 -67.48 -6.33
CA PHE A 105 3.16 -67.48 -7.61
C PHE A 105 4.16 -67.35 -8.77
N TYR A 106 4.05 -68.25 -9.75
CA TYR A 106 4.88 -68.21 -10.95
C TYR A 106 4.54 -67.05 -11.87
N ASP A 107 3.25 -66.67 -11.92
CA ASP A 107 2.75 -65.51 -12.64
C ASP A 107 2.24 -64.49 -11.62
N PRO A 108 2.81 -63.27 -11.55
CA PRO A 108 2.36 -62.19 -10.68
C PRO A 108 0.86 -61.87 -10.81
N SER A 109 0.25 -62.15 -11.98
CA SER A 109 -1.19 -61.93 -12.20
C SER A 109 -2.08 -62.71 -11.23
N TYR A 110 -1.63 -63.85 -10.70
CA TYR A 110 -2.39 -64.61 -9.70
C TYR A 110 -2.51 -63.86 -8.38
N PHE A 111 -1.50 -63.08 -7.98
CA PHE A 111 -1.59 -62.27 -6.78
C PHE A 111 -2.61 -61.13 -6.96
N ASN A 112 -2.62 -60.47 -8.13
CA ASN A 112 -3.63 -59.47 -8.48
C ASN A 112 -5.05 -60.06 -8.40
N ARG A 113 -5.24 -61.26 -8.97
CA ARG A 113 -6.52 -61.99 -8.91
C ARG A 113 -6.89 -62.39 -7.49
N LEU A 114 -5.93 -62.80 -6.66
CA LEU A 114 -6.13 -63.09 -5.24
C LEU A 114 -6.65 -61.86 -4.50
N VAL A 115 -5.99 -60.72 -4.65
CA VAL A 115 -6.39 -59.46 -4.01
C VAL A 115 -7.80 -59.04 -4.45
N ALA A 116 -8.06 -59.01 -5.76
CA ALA A 116 -9.37 -58.64 -6.31
C ALA A 116 -10.49 -59.58 -5.84
N PHE A 117 -10.24 -60.90 -5.84
CA PHE A 117 -11.22 -61.90 -5.41
C PHE A 117 -11.46 -61.86 -3.90
N ALA A 118 -10.41 -61.75 -3.10
CA ALA A 118 -10.50 -61.77 -1.65
C ALA A 118 -11.12 -60.47 -1.10
N LEU A 119 -10.64 -59.33 -1.54
CA LEU A 119 -11.06 -58.04 -0.99
C LEU A 119 -12.31 -57.50 -1.68
N GLY A 120 -12.44 -57.72 -2.99
CA GLY A 120 -13.57 -57.27 -3.79
C GLY A 120 -14.74 -58.24 -3.74
N GLU A 121 -14.62 -59.39 -4.40
CA GLU A 121 -15.74 -60.34 -4.54
C GLU A 121 -16.20 -60.93 -3.20
N ASN A 122 -15.25 -61.28 -2.33
CA ASN A 122 -15.52 -61.82 -0.99
C ASN A 122 -15.68 -60.75 0.10
N ARG A 123 -15.58 -59.46 -0.25
CA ARG A 123 -15.85 -58.30 0.63
C ARG A 123 -15.02 -58.25 1.92
N TYR A 124 -13.78 -58.72 1.89
CA TYR A 124 -12.86 -58.61 3.04
C TYR A 124 -12.04 -57.31 3.06
N LEU A 125 -12.35 -56.35 2.20
CA LEU A 125 -11.64 -55.06 2.11
C LEU A 125 -11.50 -54.35 3.47
N ASP A 126 -12.60 -54.12 4.20
CA ASP A 126 -12.55 -53.41 5.48
C ASP A 126 -11.74 -54.16 6.54
N LYS A 127 -11.82 -55.49 6.55
CA LYS A 127 -10.99 -56.32 7.45
C LYS A 127 -9.52 -56.22 7.09
N MET A 128 -9.18 -56.22 5.80
CA MET A 128 -7.81 -56.04 5.34
C MET A 128 -7.29 -54.64 5.71
N LEU A 129 -8.10 -53.59 5.61
CA LEU A 129 -7.71 -52.24 6.06
C LEU A 129 -7.32 -52.24 7.54
N THR A 130 -8.13 -52.85 8.42
CA THR A 130 -7.77 -53.00 9.84
C THR A 130 -6.47 -53.78 10.04
N VAL A 131 -6.28 -54.87 9.27
CA VAL A 131 -5.05 -55.68 9.32
C VAL A 131 -3.83 -54.84 8.92
N LEU A 132 -3.91 -54.07 7.84
CA LEU A 132 -2.81 -53.23 7.36
C LEU A 132 -2.50 -52.06 8.32
N GLU A 133 -3.48 -51.54 9.04
CA GLU A 133 -3.30 -50.47 10.03
C GLU A 133 -2.55 -50.94 11.30
N GLU A 134 -2.65 -52.22 11.63
CA GLU A 134 -2.00 -52.83 12.81
C GLU A 134 -0.54 -53.24 12.55
N GLN A 135 -0.05 -53.13 11.32
CA GLN A 135 1.27 -53.63 10.92
C GLN A 135 2.22 -52.48 10.56
N ASP A 136 3.51 -52.70 10.80
CA ASP A 136 4.56 -51.78 10.35
C ASP A 136 4.73 -51.87 8.84
N ASN A 137 5.02 -50.73 8.22
CA ASN A 137 5.15 -50.65 6.77
C ASN A 137 6.38 -51.44 6.28
N ASN A 138 6.19 -52.27 5.27
CA ASN A 138 7.22 -53.09 4.63
C ASN A 138 6.82 -53.38 3.15
N ASP A 139 7.66 -54.13 2.42
CA ASP A 139 7.46 -54.38 0.99
C ASP A 139 6.12 -55.10 0.69
N ILE A 140 5.75 -56.12 1.47
CA ILE A 140 4.47 -56.83 1.28
C ILE A 140 3.26 -55.95 1.62
N ILE A 141 3.34 -55.16 2.70
CA ILE A 141 2.28 -54.21 3.06
C ILE A 141 2.08 -53.19 1.94
N THR A 142 3.17 -52.69 1.37
CA THR A 142 3.13 -51.76 0.24
C THR A 142 2.48 -52.42 -0.98
N SER A 143 2.89 -53.64 -1.34
CA SER A 143 2.31 -54.39 -2.47
C SER A 143 0.82 -54.66 -2.29
N ILE A 144 0.40 -55.20 -1.13
CA ILE A 144 -1.02 -55.43 -0.84
C ILE A 144 -1.79 -54.11 -0.94
N THR A 145 -1.23 -53.02 -0.43
CA THR A 145 -1.88 -51.71 -0.42
C THR A 145 -2.08 -51.15 -1.83
N THR A 146 -1.05 -51.16 -2.68
CA THR A 146 -1.15 -50.65 -4.05
C THR A 146 -2.13 -51.47 -4.87
N LYS A 147 -2.06 -52.81 -4.78
CA LYS A 147 -3.00 -53.72 -5.47
C LYS A 147 -4.42 -53.62 -4.96
N MET A 148 -4.60 -53.46 -3.64
CA MET A 148 -5.92 -53.24 -3.04
C MET A 148 -6.57 -51.97 -3.61
N ILE A 149 -5.82 -50.85 -3.64
CA ILE A 149 -6.34 -49.58 -4.16
C ILE A 149 -6.56 -49.63 -5.68
N ALA A 150 -5.67 -50.27 -6.44
CA ALA A 150 -5.80 -50.35 -7.89
C ALA A 150 -6.93 -51.28 -8.35
N LEU A 151 -7.08 -52.45 -7.74
CA LEU A 151 -7.89 -53.54 -8.27
C LEU A 151 -9.28 -53.65 -7.64
N VAL A 152 -9.51 -53.03 -6.49
CA VAL A 152 -10.76 -53.17 -5.74
C VAL A 152 -11.52 -51.85 -5.76
N SER A 153 -12.78 -51.89 -6.22
CA SER A 153 -13.61 -50.68 -6.21
C SER A 153 -13.83 -50.21 -4.76
N PRO A 154 -13.62 -48.91 -4.48
CA PRO A 154 -13.83 -48.36 -3.13
C PRO A 154 -15.29 -48.43 -2.67
N SER A 155 -16.23 -48.57 -3.60
CA SER A 155 -17.67 -48.71 -3.31
C SER A 155 -18.01 -49.98 -2.50
N ILE A 156 -17.09 -50.95 -2.43
CA ILE A 156 -17.25 -52.20 -1.68
C ILE A 156 -17.03 -51.99 -0.18
N SER A 157 -16.24 -50.99 0.21
CA SER A 157 -15.97 -50.67 1.61
C SER A 157 -17.23 -50.12 2.29
N ILE A 158 -17.53 -50.64 3.49
CA ILE A 158 -18.61 -50.14 4.35
C ILE A 158 -18.20 -48.80 4.98
N ASP A 159 -16.91 -48.63 5.29
CA ASP A 159 -16.34 -47.41 5.86
C ASP A 159 -15.36 -46.73 4.89
N GLN A 160 -15.93 -46.12 3.85
CA GLN A 160 -15.16 -45.38 2.85
C GLN A 160 -14.34 -44.22 3.47
N LYS A 161 -14.77 -43.67 4.61
CA LYS A 161 -14.06 -42.60 5.29
C LYS A 161 -12.78 -43.12 5.94
N ASN A 162 -12.83 -44.27 6.62
CA ASN A 162 -11.63 -44.91 7.14
C ASN A 162 -10.68 -45.28 6.00
N TYR A 163 -11.21 -45.82 4.90
CA TYR A 163 -10.40 -46.15 3.73
C TYR A 163 -9.70 -44.90 3.14
N GLN A 164 -10.45 -43.82 2.93
CA GLN A 164 -9.88 -42.55 2.47
C GLN A 164 -8.77 -42.05 3.42
N GLN A 165 -8.98 -42.09 4.74
CA GLN A 165 -8.00 -41.66 5.74
C GLN A 165 -6.75 -42.54 5.73
N TYR A 166 -6.91 -43.86 5.55
CA TYR A 166 -5.81 -44.79 5.40
C TYR A 166 -4.92 -44.42 4.20
N ILE A 167 -5.52 -44.17 3.03
CA ILE A 167 -4.76 -43.77 1.82
C ILE A 167 -4.03 -42.46 2.05
N VAL A 168 -4.68 -41.45 2.65
CA VAL A 168 -4.04 -40.17 2.97
C VAL A 168 -2.85 -40.36 3.92
N LYS A 169 -2.94 -41.30 4.88
CA LYS A 169 -1.85 -41.62 5.82
C LYS A 169 -0.65 -42.28 5.12
N GLN A 170 -0.88 -43.10 4.10
CA GLN A 170 0.22 -43.69 3.31
C GLN A 170 0.99 -42.64 2.49
N GLY A 171 0.32 -41.55 2.11
CA GLY A 171 0.93 -40.41 1.44
C GLY A 171 1.13 -40.61 -0.07
N PHE A 172 1.63 -39.57 -0.73
CA PHE A 172 1.79 -39.54 -2.19
C PHE A 172 2.84 -40.54 -2.70
N ASN A 173 3.91 -40.78 -1.94
CA ASN A 173 5.03 -41.67 -2.33
C ASN A 173 4.60 -43.12 -2.58
N LEU A 174 3.42 -43.55 -2.11
CA LEU A 174 2.87 -44.88 -2.40
C LEU A 174 2.75 -45.13 -3.92
N ILE A 175 2.55 -44.07 -4.72
CA ILE A 175 2.41 -44.15 -6.17
C ILE A 175 3.66 -44.72 -6.85
N ALA A 176 4.86 -44.50 -6.29
CA ALA A 176 6.12 -45.02 -6.83
C ALA A 176 6.17 -46.56 -6.87
N PHE A 177 5.30 -47.23 -6.11
CA PHE A 177 5.21 -48.70 -6.02
C PHE A 177 4.01 -49.27 -6.80
N VAL A 178 3.28 -48.44 -7.53
CA VAL A 178 2.16 -48.87 -8.38
C VAL A 178 2.70 -49.27 -9.75
N GLU A 179 2.31 -50.46 -10.22
CA GLU A 179 2.65 -50.91 -11.57
C GLU A 179 1.96 -50.04 -12.63
N ASP A 180 2.63 -49.81 -13.76
CA ASP A 180 2.15 -48.90 -14.80
C ASP A 180 0.77 -49.27 -15.36
N ASP A 181 0.50 -50.58 -15.49
CA ASP A 181 -0.79 -51.11 -15.97
C ASP A 181 -1.94 -50.86 -14.97
N ASP A 182 -1.62 -50.74 -13.68
CA ASP A 182 -2.57 -50.57 -12.58
C ASP A 182 -2.80 -49.09 -12.23
N LEU A 183 -1.90 -48.19 -12.65
CA LEU A 183 -1.93 -46.76 -12.30
C LEU A 183 -3.26 -46.06 -12.66
N PRO A 184 -3.86 -46.25 -13.85
CA PRO A 184 -5.14 -45.60 -14.17
C PRO A 184 -6.27 -46.02 -13.23
N SER A 185 -6.33 -47.30 -12.85
CA SER A 185 -7.35 -47.82 -11.94
C SER A 185 -7.13 -47.30 -10.52
N PHE A 186 -5.87 -47.28 -10.07
CA PHE A 186 -5.47 -46.67 -8.80
C PHE A 186 -5.93 -45.21 -8.69
N LEU A 187 -5.60 -44.38 -9.68
CA LEU A 187 -5.93 -42.95 -9.71
C LEU A 187 -7.44 -42.70 -9.71
N ASN A 188 -8.20 -43.48 -10.48
CA ASN A 188 -9.66 -43.37 -10.50
C ASN A 188 -10.30 -43.77 -9.16
N ASN A 189 -9.77 -44.80 -8.48
CA ASN A 189 -10.29 -45.25 -7.20
C ASN A 189 -10.00 -44.23 -6.09
N ILE A 190 -8.80 -43.63 -6.03
CA ILE A 190 -8.51 -42.57 -5.05
C ILE A 190 -9.36 -41.32 -5.31
N LYS A 191 -9.66 -41.01 -6.58
CA LYS A 191 -10.58 -39.91 -6.94
C LYS A 191 -12.00 -40.22 -6.49
N GLN A 192 -12.49 -41.44 -6.70
CA GLN A 192 -13.82 -41.86 -6.26
C GLN A 192 -13.97 -41.79 -4.72
N LEU A 193 -12.90 -42.06 -3.97
CA LEU A 193 -12.85 -41.89 -2.52
C LEU A 193 -12.75 -40.43 -2.07
N GLY A 194 -12.54 -39.48 -2.99
CA GLY A 194 -12.33 -38.08 -2.67
C GLY A 194 -11.04 -37.83 -1.89
N VAL A 195 -9.98 -38.58 -2.15
CA VAL A 195 -8.69 -38.41 -1.47
C VAL A 195 -8.13 -37.01 -1.77
N VAL A 196 -7.71 -36.31 -0.71
CA VAL A 196 -7.00 -35.02 -0.81
C VAL A 196 -5.67 -35.17 -0.08
N TYR A 197 -4.57 -35.12 -0.83
CA TYR A 197 -3.23 -35.20 -0.27
C TYR A 197 -2.85 -33.91 0.45
N LYS A 198 -2.19 -34.07 1.60
CA LYS A 198 -1.71 -32.96 2.43
C LYS A 198 -0.23 -32.67 2.24
N ASP A 199 0.51 -33.62 1.66
CA ASP A 199 1.95 -33.53 1.43
C ASP A 199 2.28 -34.26 0.14
N ILE A 200 2.52 -33.49 -0.91
CA ILE A 200 2.97 -33.95 -2.22
C ILE A 200 4.49 -33.76 -2.30
N SER A 201 5.18 -34.83 -2.68
CA SER A 201 6.62 -34.81 -2.96
C SER A 201 6.88 -34.58 -4.45
N MET A 202 8.09 -34.13 -4.78
CA MET A 202 8.46 -33.98 -6.19
C MET A 202 8.50 -35.35 -6.87
N PRO A 203 7.81 -35.55 -8.00
CA PRO A 203 7.88 -36.80 -8.75
C PRO A 203 9.31 -37.11 -9.23
N VAL A 204 9.72 -38.36 -9.04
CA VAL A 204 11.01 -38.90 -9.48
C VAL A 204 10.81 -39.92 -10.60
N THR A 205 9.72 -40.67 -10.56
CA THR A 205 9.37 -41.71 -11.52
C THR A 205 8.35 -41.22 -12.58
N PRO A 206 8.28 -41.87 -13.76
CA PRO A 206 7.24 -41.57 -14.75
C PRO A 206 5.81 -41.72 -14.20
N SER A 207 5.58 -42.75 -13.37
CA SER A 207 4.28 -43.05 -12.77
C SER A 207 3.85 -41.96 -11.77
N GLU A 208 4.77 -41.44 -10.96
CA GLU A 208 4.52 -40.27 -10.10
C GLU A 208 4.24 -39.00 -10.92
N ASN A 209 4.93 -38.78 -12.03
CA ASN A 209 4.68 -37.65 -12.92
C ASN A 209 3.26 -37.71 -13.54
N GLN A 210 2.87 -38.88 -14.03
CA GLN A 210 1.52 -39.09 -14.56
C GLN A 210 0.44 -38.93 -13.47
N ALA A 211 0.72 -39.41 -12.25
CA ALA A 211 -0.17 -39.22 -11.12
C ALA A 211 -0.29 -37.75 -10.69
N LEU A 212 0.81 -36.99 -10.69
CA LEU A 212 0.80 -35.56 -10.37
C LEU A 212 -0.09 -34.79 -11.33
N LEU A 213 0.01 -35.05 -12.64
CA LEU A 213 -0.87 -34.48 -13.66
C LEU A 213 -2.35 -34.75 -13.33
N PHE A 214 -2.68 -36.01 -13.06
CA PHE A 214 -4.05 -36.40 -12.71
C PHE A 214 -4.53 -35.74 -11.41
N ILE A 215 -3.70 -35.70 -10.37
CA ILE A 215 -4.02 -35.10 -9.07
C ILE A 215 -4.23 -33.59 -9.22
N ALA A 216 -3.41 -32.92 -10.03
CA ALA A 216 -3.54 -31.50 -10.32
C ALA A 216 -4.83 -31.18 -11.08
N ASP A 217 -5.13 -31.94 -12.13
CA ASP A 217 -6.34 -31.78 -12.95
C ASP A 217 -7.63 -32.03 -12.18
N ASN A 218 -7.56 -32.82 -11.11
CA ASN A 218 -8.70 -33.16 -10.27
C ASN A 218 -8.69 -32.45 -8.90
N GLN A 219 -7.79 -31.48 -8.68
CA GLN A 219 -7.72 -30.67 -7.46
C GLN A 219 -7.59 -31.51 -6.16
N MET A 220 -6.87 -32.64 -6.22
CA MET A 220 -6.81 -33.64 -5.14
C MET A 220 -5.73 -33.34 -4.09
N TYR A 221 -5.47 -32.07 -3.78
CA TYR A 221 -4.46 -31.64 -2.82
C TYR A 221 -4.85 -30.34 -2.13
N SER A 222 -4.36 -30.11 -0.92
CA SER A 222 -4.64 -28.86 -0.21
C SER A 222 -3.92 -27.68 -0.87
N LEU A 223 -4.65 -26.60 -1.14
CA LEU A 223 -4.09 -25.37 -1.66
C LEU A 223 -3.37 -24.61 -0.53
N ASP A 224 -2.12 -24.99 -0.31
CA ASP A 224 -1.18 -24.36 0.61
C ASP A 224 0.18 -24.20 -0.06
N ARG A 225 1.08 -23.44 0.56
CA ARG A 225 2.39 -23.15 -0.01
C ARG A 225 3.25 -24.39 -0.27
N ILE A 226 3.16 -25.41 0.58
CA ILE A 226 4.00 -26.61 0.48
C ILE A 226 3.60 -27.43 -0.74
N ASN A 227 2.30 -27.71 -0.89
CA ASN A 227 1.81 -28.49 -2.01
C ASN A 227 1.82 -27.70 -3.31
N TYR A 228 1.43 -26.42 -3.29
CA TYR A 228 1.36 -25.60 -4.50
C TYR A 228 2.71 -25.51 -5.21
N ARG A 229 3.80 -25.20 -4.48
CA ARG A 229 5.14 -25.07 -5.08
C ARG A 229 5.63 -26.38 -5.71
N VAL A 230 5.30 -27.53 -5.10
CA VAL A 230 5.70 -28.84 -5.62
C VAL A 230 4.86 -29.21 -6.83
N VAL A 231 3.54 -29.00 -6.79
CA VAL A 231 2.64 -29.28 -7.91
C VAL A 231 3.05 -28.46 -9.13
N VAL A 232 3.21 -27.15 -9.00
CA VAL A 232 3.59 -26.29 -10.13
C VAL A 232 4.97 -26.66 -10.68
N ALA A 233 5.97 -26.82 -9.81
CA ALA A 233 7.33 -27.18 -10.23
C ALA A 233 7.39 -28.58 -10.87
N GLY A 234 6.62 -29.54 -10.36
CA GLY A 234 6.55 -30.89 -10.91
C GLY A 234 5.86 -30.94 -12.27
N LEU A 235 4.77 -30.20 -12.46
CA LEU A 235 4.12 -30.06 -13.77
C LEU A 235 5.04 -29.39 -14.81
N LEU A 236 5.96 -28.53 -14.35
CA LEU A 236 6.89 -27.76 -15.19
C LEU A 236 8.33 -28.28 -15.08
N GLN A 237 8.53 -29.54 -14.70
CA GLN A 237 9.87 -30.10 -14.50
C GLN A 237 10.72 -30.04 -15.78
N HIS A 238 10.10 -30.23 -16.95
CA HIS A 238 10.76 -30.12 -18.26
C HIS A 238 11.23 -28.69 -18.60
N GLU A 239 10.60 -27.69 -18.00
CA GLU A 239 10.93 -26.27 -18.16
C GLU A 239 11.97 -25.80 -17.12
N ASN A 240 12.46 -26.71 -16.27
CA ASN A 240 13.41 -26.45 -15.19
C ASN A 240 12.91 -25.39 -14.17
N ILE A 241 11.60 -25.33 -13.94
CA ILE A 241 11.02 -24.45 -12.92
C ILE A 241 11.23 -25.09 -11.54
N THR A 242 11.90 -24.37 -10.63
CA THR A 242 12.10 -24.82 -9.25
C THR A 242 10.99 -24.34 -8.33
N CYS A 243 10.84 -25.00 -7.19
CA CYS A 243 9.85 -24.58 -6.19
C CYS A 243 10.12 -23.16 -5.65
N GLU A 244 11.38 -22.73 -5.57
CA GLU A 244 11.75 -21.38 -5.14
C GLU A 244 11.28 -20.32 -6.14
N GLN A 245 11.36 -20.62 -7.44
CA GLN A 245 10.82 -19.74 -8.48
C GLN A 245 9.29 -19.64 -8.38
N VAL A 246 8.62 -20.76 -8.07
CA VAL A 246 7.17 -20.76 -7.81
C VAL A 246 6.80 -19.94 -6.57
N ASP A 247 7.58 -20.04 -5.50
CA ASP A 247 7.36 -19.21 -4.31
C ASP A 247 7.51 -17.71 -4.61
N GLU A 248 8.42 -17.33 -5.52
CA GLU A 248 8.62 -15.93 -5.90
C GLU A 248 7.54 -15.40 -6.86
N LEU A 249 7.07 -16.23 -7.81
CA LEU A 249 6.15 -15.81 -8.89
C LEU A 249 4.97 -16.80 -9.06
N PRO A 250 4.17 -17.05 -8.00
CA PRO A 250 3.17 -18.10 -7.98
C PRO A 250 2.04 -17.90 -9.00
N TRP A 251 1.62 -16.67 -9.26
CA TRP A 251 0.58 -16.31 -10.22
C TRP A 251 1.16 -16.17 -11.64
N SER A 252 2.26 -15.44 -11.79
CA SER A 252 2.87 -15.19 -13.10
C SER A 252 3.32 -16.48 -13.80
N ILE A 253 3.79 -17.48 -13.06
CA ILE A 253 4.19 -18.78 -13.63
C ILE A 253 2.98 -19.54 -14.18
N ILE A 254 1.87 -19.62 -13.45
CA ILE A 254 0.70 -20.37 -13.92
C ILE A 254 0.04 -19.71 -15.14
N GLU A 255 0.07 -18.38 -15.21
CA GLU A 255 -0.36 -17.61 -16.39
C GLU A 255 0.55 -17.87 -17.59
N ARG A 256 1.86 -17.70 -17.40
CA ARG A 256 2.86 -17.84 -18.47
C ARG A 256 2.82 -19.22 -19.14
N TYR A 257 2.69 -20.27 -18.33
CA TYR A 257 2.67 -21.65 -18.81
C TYR A 257 1.25 -22.19 -19.05
N GLN A 258 0.22 -21.34 -18.94
CA GLN A 258 -1.17 -21.67 -19.26
C GLN A 258 -1.71 -22.91 -18.53
N LEU A 259 -1.34 -23.06 -17.25
CA LEU A 259 -1.78 -24.17 -16.40
C LEU A 259 -3.26 -24.00 -16.01
N SER A 260 -4.15 -24.31 -16.94
CA SER A 260 -5.58 -23.94 -16.88
C SER A 260 -6.33 -24.59 -15.73
N SER A 261 -6.11 -25.89 -15.48
CA SER A 261 -6.73 -26.62 -14.36
C SER A 261 -6.33 -26.03 -13.01
N LEU A 262 -5.05 -25.68 -12.88
CA LEU A 262 -4.48 -25.06 -11.68
C LEU A 262 -5.00 -23.64 -11.48
N LYS A 263 -5.07 -22.86 -12.56
CA LYS A 263 -5.64 -21.49 -12.54
C LYS A 263 -7.10 -21.50 -12.11
N SER A 264 -7.89 -22.47 -12.58
CA SER A 264 -9.27 -22.67 -12.11
C SER A 264 -9.30 -22.95 -10.61
N TYR A 265 -8.45 -23.86 -10.12
CA TYR A 265 -8.41 -24.20 -8.70
C TYR A 265 -8.04 -23.02 -7.80
N VAL A 266 -7.07 -22.21 -8.25
CA VAL A 266 -6.67 -20.97 -7.58
C VAL A 266 -7.81 -19.97 -7.57
N ASN A 267 -8.48 -19.73 -8.70
CA ASN A 267 -9.61 -18.79 -8.78
C ASN A 267 -10.77 -19.20 -7.86
N ASP A 268 -11.11 -20.50 -7.84
CA ASP A 268 -12.15 -21.06 -6.97
C ASP A 268 -11.82 -20.93 -5.47
N ASN A 269 -10.55 -20.69 -5.13
CA ASN A 269 -10.03 -20.62 -3.76
C ASN A 269 -9.11 -19.40 -3.55
N ILE A 270 -9.42 -18.27 -4.19
CA ILE A 270 -8.52 -17.12 -4.30
C ILE A 270 -8.08 -16.57 -2.93
N ASP A 271 -8.99 -16.54 -1.96
CA ASP A 271 -8.68 -16.08 -0.60
C ASP A 271 -7.60 -16.94 0.06
N LYS A 272 -7.71 -18.27 -0.10
CA LYS A 272 -6.75 -19.21 0.47
C LYS A 272 -5.39 -19.10 -0.22
N PHE A 273 -5.40 -19.00 -1.55
CA PHE A 273 -4.19 -18.75 -2.34
C PHE A 273 -3.49 -17.46 -1.90
N VAL A 274 -4.23 -16.36 -1.75
CA VAL A 274 -3.65 -15.08 -1.37
C VAL A 274 -3.07 -15.13 0.04
N GLN A 275 -3.81 -15.71 0.99
CA GLN A 275 -3.41 -15.79 2.40
C GLN A 275 -2.13 -16.62 2.62
N ASP A 276 -2.02 -17.78 1.97
CA ASP A 276 -0.97 -18.74 2.25
C ASP A 276 0.23 -18.62 1.28
N ILE A 277 0.01 -18.11 0.06
CA ILE A 277 0.97 -18.20 -1.05
C ILE A 277 1.30 -16.80 -1.58
N PHE A 278 0.33 -16.10 -2.17
CA PHE A 278 0.57 -14.88 -2.96
C PHE A 278 1.20 -13.75 -2.15
N ILE A 279 0.74 -13.51 -0.92
CA ILE A 279 1.14 -12.34 -0.14
C ILE A 279 2.63 -12.32 0.26
N TYR A 280 3.29 -13.47 0.18
CA TYR A 280 4.72 -13.64 0.48
C TYR A 280 5.60 -13.64 -0.78
N SER A 281 5.00 -13.48 -1.95
CA SER A 281 5.67 -13.53 -3.24
C SER A 281 6.31 -12.20 -3.64
N LYS A 282 7.02 -12.20 -4.77
CA LYS A 282 7.65 -11.02 -5.40
C LYS A 282 7.05 -10.76 -6.78
N GLU A 283 5.74 -10.91 -6.88
CA GLU A 283 4.99 -10.68 -8.11
C GLU A 283 5.14 -9.25 -8.63
N ASN A 284 5.01 -9.10 -9.95
CA ASN A 284 5.03 -7.78 -10.56
C ASN A 284 3.70 -7.05 -10.36
N THR A 285 3.72 -5.74 -10.64
CA THR A 285 2.53 -4.88 -10.54
C THR A 285 1.35 -5.45 -11.32
N GLU A 286 1.56 -5.96 -12.54
CA GLU A 286 0.47 -6.47 -13.38
C GLU A 286 -0.24 -7.67 -12.74
N ALA A 287 0.51 -8.64 -12.22
CA ALA A 287 -0.06 -9.80 -11.53
C ALA A 287 -0.79 -9.40 -10.24
N ILE A 288 -0.24 -8.44 -9.49
CA ILE A 288 -0.87 -7.91 -8.27
C ILE A 288 -2.21 -7.23 -8.60
N ILE A 289 -2.28 -6.42 -9.65
CA ILE A 289 -3.52 -5.79 -10.09
C ILE A 289 -4.57 -6.85 -10.48
N VAL A 290 -4.18 -7.88 -11.22
CA VAL A 290 -5.09 -8.98 -11.61
C VAL A 290 -5.68 -9.68 -10.38
N VAL A 291 -4.86 -9.96 -9.37
CA VAL A 291 -5.34 -10.58 -8.13
C VAL A 291 -6.22 -9.61 -7.32
N LEU A 292 -5.82 -8.35 -7.18
CA LEU A 292 -6.60 -7.33 -6.46
C LEU A 292 -7.99 -7.07 -7.07
N THR A 293 -8.11 -7.21 -8.39
CA THR A 293 -9.36 -7.02 -9.14
C THR A 293 -10.20 -8.30 -9.25
N HIS A 294 -9.74 -9.42 -8.70
CA HIS A 294 -10.50 -10.66 -8.68
C HIS A 294 -11.82 -10.50 -7.91
N SER A 295 -12.94 -10.93 -8.51
CA SER A 295 -14.30 -10.71 -7.99
C SER A 295 -14.53 -11.32 -6.62
N ASP A 296 -14.01 -12.54 -6.40
CA ASP A 296 -14.23 -13.30 -5.18
C ASP A 296 -13.18 -13.03 -4.09
N LEU A 297 -12.20 -12.16 -4.35
CA LEU A 297 -11.20 -11.80 -3.35
C LEU A 297 -11.82 -10.93 -2.25
N SER A 298 -11.70 -11.37 -1.00
CA SER A 298 -12.23 -10.63 0.13
C SER A 298 -11.56 -9.27 0.34
N ASN A 299 -12.35 -8.28 0.75
CA ASN A 299 -11.86 -6.92 1.00
C ASN A 299 -10.76 -6.88 2.08
N ARG A 300 -10.81 -7.80 3.05
CA ARG A 300 -9.75 -7.93 4.07
C ARG A 300 -8.41 -8.30 3.44
N LEU A 301 -8.38 -9.23 2.49
CA LEU A 301 -7.14 -9.64 1.82
C LEU A 301 -6.64 -8.59 0.83
N LYS A 302 -7.54 -7.84 0.18
CA LYS A 302 -7.16 -6.66 -0.61
C LYS A 302 -6.33 -5.66 0.20
N VAL A 303 -6.75 -5.37 1.43
CA VAL A 303 -6.00 -4.50 2.36
C VAL A 303 -4.69 -5.14 2.82
N GLU A 304 -4.67 -6.45 3.07
CA GLU A 304 -3.42 -7.14 3.46
C GLU A 304 -2.39 -7.14 2.32
N ILE A 305 -2.82 -7.23 1.05
CA ILE A 305 -1.93 -7.08 -0.10
C ILE A 305 -1.27 -5.69 -0.08
N LEU A 306 -2.03 -4.61 0.10
CA LEU A 306 -1.47 -3.24 0.22
C LEU A 306 -0.49 -3.10 1.40
N LYS A 307 -0.70 -3.83 2.49
CA LYS A 307 0.20 -3.73 3.66
C LYS A 307 1.53 -4.46 3.47
N LYS A 308 1.55 -5.56 2.72
CA LYS A 308 2.66 -6.51 2.74
C LYS A 308 3.42 -6.60 1.42
N MET A 309 2.76 -6.30 0.30
CA MET A 309 3.38 -6.37 -1.02
C MET A 309 3.92 -5.00 -1.42
N GLN A 310 4.81 -4.98 -2.41
CA GLN A 310 5.45 -3.77 -2.92
C GLN A 310 5.19 -3.66 -4.41
N PHE A 311 4.46 -2.63 -4.80
CA PHE A 311 4.10 -2.35 -6.18
C PHE A 311 3.66 -0.88 -6.31
N THR A 312 3.56 -0.41 -7.54
CA THR A 312 3.16 0.98 -7.82
C THR A 312 2.21 1.00 -9.02
N VAL A 313 1.10 1.74 -8.92
CA VAL A 313 0.09 1.90 -9.95
C VAL A 313 0.03 3.35 -10.44
N THR A 314 -0.33 3.52 -11.71
CA THR A 314 -0.46 4.83 -12.37
C THR A 314 -1.92 5.22 -12.63
N ASN A 315 -2.88 4.42 -12.17
CA ASN A 315 -4.31 4.67 -12.33
C ASN A 315 -5.07 3.86 -11.28
N LEU A 316 -6.14 4.43 -10.73
CA LEU A 316 -6.97 3.80 -9.69
C LEU A 316 -8.39 3.43 -10.14
N ASP A 317 -8.81 3.74 -11.38
CA ASP A 317 -10.17 3.53 -11.91
C ASP A 317 -10.64 2.07 -11.87
N VAL A 318 -9.69 1.14 -11.89
CA VAL A 318 -9.98 -0.31 -11.81
C VAL A 318 -10.34 -0.75 -10.40
N PHE A 319 -10.08 0.08 -9.39
CA PHE A 319 -10.37 -0.18 -8.00
C PHE A 319 -11.61 0.61 -7.55
N PRO A 320 -12.45 0.05 -6.67
CA PRO A 320 -13.55 0.81 -6.11
C PRO A 320 -13.03 1.84 -5.11
N GLU A 321 -13.58 3.06 -5.12
CA GLU A 321 -13.22 4.13 -4.17
C GLU A 321 -13.36 3.70 -2.71
N ARG A 322 -14.34 2.82 -2.40
CA ARG A 322 -14.63 2.36 -1.03
C ARG A 322 -14.71 0.85 -0.92
N LEU A 323 -14.14 0.32 0.16
CA LEU A 323 -14.32 -1.07 0.59
C LEU A 323 -15.18 -1.15 1.84
N ASP A 324 -16.02 -2.19 1.91
CA ASP A 324 -16.73 -2.55 3.14
C ASP A 324 -15.96 -3.67 3.85
N ILE A 325 -15.49 -3.40 5.06
CA ILE A 325 -14.81 -4.36 5.92
C ILE A 325 -15.59 -4.45 7.23
N ASP A 326 -16.23 -5.59 7.45
CA ASP A 326 -17.00 -5.89 8.66
C ASP A 326 -18.08 -4.82 8.99
N GLY A 327 -18.67 -4.20 7.96
CA GLY A 327 -19.69 -3.15 8.09
C GLY A 327 -19.14 -1.72 8.16
N ASN A 328 -17.81 -1.56 8.13
CA ASN A 328 -17.16 -0.25 8.07
C ASN A 328 -16.72 0.04 6.63
N LYS A 329 -17.26 1.12 6.06
CA LYS A 329 -16.81 1.63 4.76
C LYS A 329 -15.54 2.46 4.95
N ILE A 330 -14.46 2.03 4.31
CA ILE A 330 -13.18 2.74 4.29
C ILE A 330 -12.88 3.21 2.86
N SER A 331 -12.18 4.33 2.72
CA SER A 331 -11.63 4.78 1.43
C SER A 331 -10.51 3.82 1.02
N TYR A 332 -10.66 3.18 -0.13
CA TYR A 332 -9.64 2.27 -0.64
C TYR A 332 -8.49 3.04 -1.27
N HIS A 333 -8.80 4.13 -1.98
CA HIS A 333 -7.79 4.98 -2.61
C HIS A 333 -6.89 5.64 -1.56
N ASP A 334 -7.45 6.07 -0.41
CA ASP A 334 -6.63 6.55 0.72
C ASP A 334 -5.60 5.49 1.15
N LEU A 335 -5.95 4.20 1.13
CA LEU A 335 -4.99 3.14 1.45
C LEU A 335 -3.86 3.04 0.42
N PHE A 336 -4.17 3.14 -0.88
CA PHE A 336 -3.14 3.16 -1.92
C PHE A 336 -2.16 4.31 -1.74
N PHE A 337 -2.64 5.52 -1.44
CA PHE A 337 -1.79 6.67 -1.15
C PHE A 337 -1.01 6.50 0.16
N SER A 338 -1.64 5.98 1.22
CA SER A 338 -0.99 5.81 2.54
C SER A 338 0.14 4.77 2.55
N TYR A 339 0.06 3.76 1.69
CA TYR A 339 1.08 2.71 1.55
C TYR A 339 2.03 2.96 0.37
N GLU A 340 2.03 4.17 -0.19
CA GLU A 340 2.94 4.59 -1.28
C GLU A 340 2.83 3.72 -2.55
N HIS A 341 1.63 3.23 -2.85
CA HIS A 341 1.38 2.40 -4.03
C HIS A 341 0.98 3.18 -5.27
N VAL A 342 0.92 4.51 -5.22
CA VAL A 342 0.54 5.36 -6.36
C VAL A 342 1.75 6.11 -6.87
N SER A 343 1.96 6.11 -8.20
CA SER A 343 2.98 6.93 -8.85
C SER A 343 2.72 8.42 -8.58
N PRO A 344 3.75 9.21 -8.26
CA PRO A 344 3.61 10.63 -7.95
C PRO A 344 3.38 11.45 -9.22
N GLU A 345 2.19 11.32 -9.80
CA GLU A 345 1.75 11.95 -11.04
C GLU A 345 0.50 12.81 -10.80
N TRP A 346 0.46 13.97 -11.44
CA TRP A 346 -0.66 14.90 -11.29
C TRP A 346 -2.00 14.32 -11.75
N GLU A 347 -2.03 13.52 -12.82
CA GLU A 347 -3.28 12.95 -13.36
C GLU A 347 -4.03 12.14 -12.28
N VAL A 348 -3.36 11.16 -11.67
CA VAL A 348 -3.94 10.33 -10.61
C VAL A 348 -4.27 11.13 -9.36
N LEU A 349 -3.43 12.13 -9.03
CA LEU A 349 -3.67 12.98 -7.87
C LEU A 349 -4.92 13.85 -8.06
N ILE A 350 -5.15 14.37 -9.27
CA ILE A 350 -6.35 15.16 -9.59
C ILE A 350 -7.61 14.31 -9.45
N ASP A 351 -7.60 13.07 -9.95
CA ASP A 351 -8.74 12.16 -9.81
C ASP A 351 -9.02 11.88 -8.33
N TYR A 352 -7.98 11.53 -7.55
CA TYR A 352 -8.11 11.28 -6.11
C TYR A 352 -8.64 12.47 -5.31
N ILE A 353 -8.16 13.70 -5.58
CA ILE A 353 -8.66 14.87 -4.85
C ILE A 353 -10.08 15.26 -5.27
N CYS A 354 -10.59 14.76 -6.41
CA CYS A 354 -12.00 14.95 -6.78
C CYS A 354 -12.95 14.04 -5.99
N GLU A 355 -12.43 12.98 -5.36
CA GLU A 355 -13.19 12.07 -4.49
C GLU A 355 -13.31 12.63 -3.05
N ASP A 356 -13.98 11.88 -2.15
CA ASP A 356 -14.05 12.19 -0.71
C ASP A 356 -12.79 11.66 0.02
N CYS A 357 -11.62 12.18 -0.38
CA CYS A 357 -10.31 11.74 0.14
C CYS A 357 -9.97 12.30 1.54
N ASP A 358 -9.21 11.54 2.33
CA ASP A 358 -8.66 12.02 3.61
C ASP A 358 -7.55 13.07 3.39
N LEU A 359 -7.77 14.29 3.90
CA LEU A 359 -6.83 15.40 3.76
C LEU A 359 -5.47 15.13 4.42
N LYS A 360 -5.44 14.35 5.50
CA LYS A 360 -4.19 13.99 6.18
C LYS A 360 -3.35 13.06 5.29
N VAL A 361 -3.98 12.05 4.67
CA VAL A 361 -3.31 11.14 3.73
C VAL A 361 -2.77 11.92 2.54
N LEU A 362 -3.59 12.82 1.97
CA LEU A 362 -3.15 13.70 0.88
C LEU A 362 -1.94 14.55 1.30
N THR A 363 -1.98 15.16 2.48
CA THR A 363 -0.90 16.03 2.98
C THR A 363 0.39 15.23 3.19
N GLU A 364 0.33 14.05 3.79
CA GLU A 364 1.49 13.18 3.97
C GLU A 364 2.09 12.75 2.63
N TYR A 365 1.26 12.39 1.66
CA TYR A 365 1.72 12.02 0.31
C TYR A 365 2.40 13.20 -0.41
N LEU A 366 1.80 14.40 -0.35
CA LEU A 366 2.39 15.62 -0.93
C LEU A 366 3.73 15.96 -0.28
N GLU A 367 3.86 15.83 1.05
CA GLU A 367 5.12 16.05 1.78
C GLU A 367 6.24 15.11 1.30
N THR A 368 5.92 13.87 0.98
CA THR A 368 6.91 12.89 0.49
C THR A 368 7.29 13.14 -0.98
N HIS A 369 6.34 13.53 -1.83
CA HIS A 369 6.51 13.52 -3.29
C HIS A 369 6.55 14.90 -3.98
N ALA A 370 6.50 16.00 -3.21
CA ALA A 370 6.47 17.37 -3.74
C ALA A 370 7.55 17.69 -4.79
N GLN A 371 8.77 17.19 -4.61
CA GLN A 371 9.86 17.46 -5.54
C GLN A 371 9.61 16.83 -6.92
N THR A 372 9.07 15.62 -6.96
CA THR A 372 8.73 14.94 -8.22
C THR A 372 7.58 15.63 -8.92
N LEU A 373 6.52 15.97 -8.16
CA LEU A 373 5.36 16.71 -8.68
C LEU A 373 5.76 18.09 -9.22
N SER A 374 6.76 18.76 -8.62
CA SER A 374 7.21 20.08 -9.05
C SER A 374 7.82 20.13 -10.46
N GLN A 375 8.27 18.97 -10.97
CA GLN A 375 8.95 18.85 -12.27
C GLN A 375 7.98 18.50 -13.42
N GLN A 376 6.72 18.22 -13.11
CA GLN A 376 5.71 17.82 -14.07
C GLN A 376 4.89 19.03 -14.53
N GLU A 377 4.35 18.97 -15.74
CA GLU A 377 3.42 19.99 -16.22
C GLU A 377 2.00 19.68 -15.72
N LEU A 378 1.27 20.71 -15.28
CA LEU A 378 -0.14 20.62 -14.92
C LEU A 378 -0.94 21.64 -15.74
N ASN A 379 -1.69 21.15 -16.72
CA ASN A 379 -2.55 21.96 -17.58
C ASN A 379 -3.99 22.01 -17.02
N LEU A 380 -4.16 22.56 -15.83
CA LEU A 380 -5.46 22.73 -15.17
C LEU A 380 -5.63 24.18 -14.69
N THR A 381 -6.64 24.87 -15.24
CA THR A 381 -6.82 26.31 -15.02
C THR A 381 -8.19 26.69 -14.46
N ASP A 382 -9.21 25.86 -14.68
CA ASP A 382 -10.60 26.06 -14.26
C ASP A 382 -11.37 24.73 -14.22
N GLY A 383 -12.65 24.79 -13.84
CA GLY A 383 -13.55 23.64 -13.74
C GLY A 383 -13.65 23.01 -12.35
N ASP A 384 -14.39 21.91 -12.25
CA ASP A 384 -14.64 21.23 -10.97
C ASP A 384 -13.37 20.61 -10.40
N SER A 385 -12.53 20.01 -11.25
CA SER A 385 -11.22 19.50 -10.82
C SER A 385 -10.30 20.59 -10.29
N TYR A 386 -10.34 21.79 -10.88
CA TYR A 386 -9.59 22.93 -10.36
C TYR A 386 -10.13 23.38 -8.99
N ASN A 387 -11.45 23.36 -8.79
CA ASN A 387 -12.04 23.66 -7.48
C ASN A 387 -11.51 22.70 -6.40
N CYS A 388 -11.41 21.41 -6.72
CA CYS A 388 -10.84 20.40 -5.81
C CYS A 388 -9.37 20.66 -5.51
N LEU A 389 -8.56 20.98 -6.54
CA LEU A 389 -7.17 21.40 -6.38
C LEU A 389 -7.04 22.64 -5.49
N TYR A 390 -7.88 23.64 -5.72
CA TYR A 390 -7.93 24.85 -4.92
C TYR A 390 -8.24 24.54 -3.45
N MET A 391 -9.30 23.79 -3.19
CA MET A 391 -9.72 23.46 -1.83
C MET A 391 -8.70 22.62 -1.06
N LYS A 392 -8.16 21.58 -1.69
CA LYS A 392 -7.42 20.51 -0.98
C LYS A 392 -5.91 20.65 -1.04
N VAL A 393 -5.40 21.40 -2.02
CA VAL A 393 -3.95 21.59 -2.22
C VAL A 393 -3.56 23.05 -2.02
N ILE A 394 -4.17 23.99 -2.76
CA ILE A 394 -3.80 25.41 -2.66
C ILE A 394 -4.17 25.99 -1.29
N CYS A 395 -5.34 25.64 -0.75
CA CYS A 395 -5.76 26.10 0.58
C CYS A 395 -5.22 25.24 1.73
N ASN A 396 -4.30 24.30 1.48
CA ASN A 396 -3.83 23.39 2.51
C ASN A 396 -2.80 24.06 3.44
N ASP A 397 -3.26 24.49 4.61
CA ASP A 397 -2.43 25.11 5.66
C ASP A 397 -1.43 24.15 6.32
N GLN A 398 -1.64 22.83 6.21
CA GLN A 398 -0.83 21.82 6.90
C GLN A 398 0.51 21.53 6.20
N LEU A 399 0.66 21.95 4.95
CA LEU A 399 1.91 21.80 4.20
C LEU A 399 3.03 22.68 4.76
N LYS A 400 4.25 22.14 4.80
CA LYS A 400 5.46 22.90 5.12
C LYS A 400 5.79 23.87 3.99
N ASP A 401 6.43 24.97 4.32
CA ASP A 401 6.72 26.05 3.35
C ASP A 401 7.49 25.56 2.11
N ILE A 402 8.49 24.70 2.29
CA ILE A 402 9.30 24.14 1.19
C ILE A 402 8.44 23.24 0.30
N THR A 403 7.64 22.37 0.91
CA THR A 403 6.72 21.45 0.23
C THR A 403 5.67 22.24 -0.56
N TYR A 404 5.04 23.22 0.07
CA TYR A 404 4.04 24.08 -0.55
C TYR A 404 4.62 24.82 -1.77
N ALA A 405 5.83 25.36 -1.66
CA ALA A 405 6.50 26.02 -2.79
C ALA A 405 6.76 25.06 -3.97
N ALA A 406 7.21 23.84 -3.69
CA ALA A 406 7.48 22.84 -4.72
C ALA A 406 6.18 22.34 -5.39
N VAL A 407 5.16 21.99 -4.60
CA VAL A 407 3.86 21.52 -5.12
C VAL A 407 3.18 22.60 -5.96
N LEU A 408 3.27 23.87 -5.56
CA LEU A 408 2.68 24.96 -6.33
C LEU A 408 3.44 25.31 -7.61
N ALA A 409 4.72 24.93 -7.75
CA ALA A 409 5.57 25.33 -8.88
C ALA A 409 4.93 25.10 -10.27
N PRO A 410 4.26 23.97 -10.55
CA PRO A 410 3.54 23.75 -11.82
C PRO A 410 2.08 24.25 -11.83
N ILE A 411 1.52 24.61 -10.68
CA ILE A 411 0.10 24.98 -10.56
C ILE A 411 -0.14 26.42 -11.02
N TYR A 412 -1.18 26.60 -11.85
CA TYR A 412 -1.76 27.91 -12.19
C TYR A 412 -2.68 28.42 -11.07
N ILE A 413 -2.55 29.69 -10.70
CA ILE A 413 -3.42 30.31 -9.67
C ILE A 413 -4.51 31.13 -10.35
N ASN A 414 -5.74 30.62 -10.30
CA ASN A 414 -6.93 31.29 -10.77
C ASN A 414 -7.56 32.08 -9.62
N VAL A 415 -7.45 33.40 -9.71
CA VAL A 415 -7.92 34.33 -8.67
C VAL A 415 -9.44 34.27 -8.44
N HIS A 416 -10.22 33.78 -9.41
CA HIS A 416 -11.68 33.71 -9.34
C HIS A 416 -12.21 32.67 -8.35
N TYR A 417 -11.35 31.75 -7.89
CA TYR A 417 -11.69 30.75 -6.88
C TYR A 417 -11.44 31.23 -5.45
N TRP A 418 -10.81 32.39 -5.26
CA TRP A 418 -10.47 32.88 -3.93
C TRP A 418 -11.72 33.17 -3.10
N ASP A 419 -11.77 32.55 -1.93
CA ASP A 419 -12.77 32.76 -0.91
C ASP A 419 -12.19 32.59 0.51
N ASP A 420 -13.06 32.40 1.50
CA ASP A 420 -12.74 32.26 2.91
C ASP A 420 -11.89 31.03 3.25
N ARG A 421 -11.75 30.07 2.33
CA ARG A 421 -10.88 28.89 2.50
C ARG A 421 -9.41 29.22 2.31
N LEU A 422 -9.07 30.27 1.55
CA LEU A 422 -7.68 30.70 1.40
C LEU A 422 -7.25 31.49 2.64
N SER A 423 -6.39 30.89 3.45
CA SER A 423 -5.82 31.56 4.62
C SER A 423 -4.86 32.70 4.21
N ILE A 424 -4.69 33.68 5.12
CA ILE A 424 -3.71 34.76 4.92
C ILE A 424 -2.28 34.22 4.83
N ALA A 425 -1.98 33.13 5.54
CA ALA A 425 -0.69 32.47 5.51
C ALA A 425 -0.40 31.87 4.13
N ASN A 426 -1.36 31.15 3.54
CA ASN A 426 -1.24 30.60 2.18
C ASN A 426 -1.21 31.70 1.13
N PHE A 427 -1.99 32.77 1.28
CA PHE A 427 -1.88 33.95 0.40
C PHE A 427 -0.47 34.58 0.46
N SER A 428 0.10 34.73 1.65
CA SER A 428 1.49 35.18 1.83
C SER A 428 2.48 34.24 1.15
N ARG A 429 2.31 32.92 1.26
CA ARG A 429 3.13 31.91 0.56
C ARG A 429 3.02 32.05 -0.96
N LEU A 430 1.81 32.26 -1.51
CA LEU A 430 1.60 32.50 -2.94
C LEU A 430 2.39 33.72 -3.44
N ILE A 431 2.35 34.83 -2.71
CA ILE A 431 3.13 36.04 -3.01
C ILE A 431 4.63 35.75 -2.93
N LYS A 432 5.10 35.09 -1.86
CA LYS A 432 6.52 34.73 -1.68
C LYS A 432 7.05 33.88 -2.83
N ASN A 433 6.23 32.96 -3.35
CA ASN A 433 6.56 32.07 -4.46
C ASN A 433 6.31 32.66 -5.86
N ASN A 434 6.01 33.97 -5.96
CA ASN A 434 5.74 34.68 -7.23
C ASN A 434 4.59 34.04 -8.04
N LYS A 435 3.58 33.52 -7.35
CA LYS A 435 2.43 32.85 -7.98
C LYS A 435 1.24 33.76 -8.26
N VAL A 436 1.30 35.00 -7.77
CA VAL A 436 0.22 35.97 -7.86
C VAL A 436 0.79 37.29 -8.34
N GLU A 437 0.30 37.76 -9.47
CA GLU A 437 0.59 39.08 -10.01
C GLU A 437 -0.28 40.14 -9.36
N LEU A 438 0.28 41.33 -9.11
CA LEU A 438 -0.50 42.49 -8.69
C LEU A 438 -1.16 43.14 -9.92
N ASN A 439 -2.49 43.12 -9.99
CA ASN A 439 -3.28 43.88 -10.96
C ASN A 439 -4.64 44.24 -10.35
N ASP A 440 -5.45 45.04 -11.07
CA ASP A 440 -6.73 45.54 -10.56
C ASP A 440 -7.69 44.41 -10.14
N GLU A 441 -7.71 43.30 -10.88
CA GLU A 441 -8.59 42.15 -10.66
C GLU A 441 -8.13 41.29 -9.48
N SER A 442 -6.86 40.87 -9.47
CA SER A 442 -6.29 40.07 -8.39
C SER A 442 -6.37 40.83 -7.07
N PHE A 443 -6.05 42.13 -7.06
CA PHE A 443 -6.16 42.94 -5.86
C PHE A 443 -7.60 43.06 -5.37
N LYS A 444 -8.56 43.31 -6.27
CA LYS A 444 -9.97 43.40 -5.90
C LYS A 444 -10.46 42.13 -5.21
N LEU A 445 -10.12 40.96 -5.75
CA LEU A 445 -10.52 39.67 -5.19
C LEU A 445 -9.82 39.38 -3.86
N ALA A 446 -8.53 39.67 -3.72
CA ALA A 446 -7.82 39.57 -2.45
C ALA A 446 -8.40 40.52 -1.38
N ALA A 447 -8.69 41.77 -1.74
CA ALA A 447 -9.28 42.75 -0.85
C ALA A 447 -10.70 42.34 -0.42
N GLN A 448 -11.48 41.70 -1.29
CA GLN A 448 -12.78 41.13 -0.91
C GLN A 448 -12.63 40.01 0.12
N CYS A 449 -11.64 39.13 -0.03
CA CYS A 449 -11.41 38.02 0.90
C CYS A 449 -10.91 38.49 2.27
N PHE A 450 -9.92 39.37 2.31
CA PHE A 450 -9.17 39.67 3.53
C PHE A 450 -9.49 41.01 4.17
N ILE A 451 -9.92 42.01 3.39
CA ILE A 451 -10.12 43.39 3.86
C ILE A 451 -11.62 43.68 4.05
N SER A 452 -12.46 43.32 3.09
CA SER A 452 -13.88 43.74 3.06
C SER A 452 -14.77 43.04 4.10
N ASN A 453 -14.36 41.87 4.59
CA ASN A 453 -15.12 41.07 5.57
C ASN A 453 -14.74 41.36 7.03
N THR A 454 -13.78 42.24 7.28
CA THR A 454 -13.21 42.48 8.60
C THR A 454 -13.35 43.96 8.97
N GLU A 455 -13.74 44.28 10.20
CA GLU A 455 -13.68 45.67 10.65
C GLU A 455 -12.23 46.18 10.54
N VAL A 456 -12.01 47.36 9.95
CA VAL A 456 -10.66 47.89 9.69
C VAL A 456 -9.82 47.95 10.98
N LYS A 457 -10.46 48.17 12.14
CA LYS A 457 -9.81 48.18 13.46
C LYS A 457 -9.35 46.79 13.92
N SER A 458 -10.08 45.72 13.60
CA SER A 458 -9.74 44.34 13.94
C SER A 458 -8.83 43.65 12.91
N LEU A 459 -8.48 44.32 11.81
CA LEU A 459 -7.59 43.75 10.80
C LEU A 459 -6.20 43.44 11.40
N GLU A 460 -5.81 42.18 11.27
CA GLU A 460 -4.57 41.65 11.84
C GLU A 460 -3.33 42.22 11.15
N THR A 461 -2.28 42.48 11.93
CA THR A 461 -0.98 42.98 11.44
C THR A 461 -0.39 42.09 10.34
N GLU A 462 -0.62 40.78 10.41
CA GLU A 462 -0.17 39.83 9.39
C GLU A 462 -0.84 40.06 8.02
N THR A 463 -2.12 40.44 8.01
CA THR A 463 -2.84 40.76 6.77
C THR A 463 -2.23 41.98 6.11
N ILE A 464 -2.10 43.08 6.86
CA ILE A 464 -1.47 44.32 6.37
C ILE A 464 -0.06 44.05 5.83
N ASN A 465 0.77 43.34 6.59
CA ASN A 465 2.14 43.02 6.19
C ASN A 465 2.20 42.17 4.92
N THR A 466 1.21 41.30 4.69
CA THR A 466 1.13 40.48 3.48
C THR A 466 0.83 41.31 2.24
N PHE A 467 -0.10 42.27 2.32
CA PHE A 467 -0.34 43.23 1.22
C PHE A 467 0.88 44.12 0.96
N VAL A 468 1.53 44.62 2.02
CA VAL A 468 2.76 45.42 1.88
C VAL A 468 3.90 44.62 1.22
N LEU A 469 4.06 43.34 1.59
CA LEU A 469 4.99 42.43 0.91
C LEU A 469 4.65 42.30 -0.57
N TRP A 470 3.37 42.16 -0.92
CA TRP A 470 2.93 42.07 -2.31
C TRP A 470 3.26 43.33 -3.11
N PHE A 471 2.94 44.51 -2.56
CA PHE A 471 3.28 45.81 -3.18
C PHE A 471 4.79 45.96 -3.38
N SER A 472 5.58 45.50 -2.42
CA SER A 472 7.05 45.58 -2.51
C SER A 472 7.65 44.77 -3.66
N LYS A 473 6.96 43.70 -4.09
CA LYS A 473 7.38 42.87 -5.23
C LYS A 473 6.98 43.47 -6.57
N PHE A 474 5.91 44.26 -6.60
CA PHE A 474 5.32 44.86 -7.80
C PHE A 474 5.31 46.39 -7.72
N LYS A 475 6.45 46.99 -7.34
CA LYS A 475 6.54 48.44 -7.07
C LYS A 475 6.06 49.30 -8.21
N GLU A 476 6.47 49.01 -9.45
CA GLU A 476 6.07 49.82 -10.62
C GLU A 476 4.56 49.86 -10.79
N ILE A 477 3.89 48.72 -10.63
CA ILE A 477 2.44 48.61 -10.73
C ILE A 477 1.77 49.32 -9.55
N PHE A 478 2.28 49.09 -8.34
CA PHE A 478 1.78 49.72 -7.12
C PHE A 478 1.85 51.25 -7.20
N PHE A 479 3.02 51.80 -7.53
CA PHE A 479 3.23 53.26 -7.63
C PHE A 479 2.45 53.92 -8.77
N ALA A 480 2.04 53.16 -9.80
CA ALA A 480 1.21 53.68 -10.87
C ALA A 480 -0.26 53.94 -10.44
N LYS A 481 -0.74 53.29 -9.37
CA LYS A 481 -2.13 53.38 -8.89
C LYS A 481 -2.22 53.27 -7.36
N THR A 482 -1.43 54.07 -6.65
CA THR A 482 -1.37 54.02 -5.17
C THR A 482 -2.73 54.25 -4.52
N ASP A 483 -3.55 55.16 -5.07
CA ASP A 483 -4.88 55.50 -4.53
C ASP A 483 -5.81 54.28 -4.50
N TYR A 484 -5.71 53.44 -5.54
CA TYR A 484 -6.51 52.22 -5.64
C TYR A 484 -6.02 51.14 -4.67
N TYR A 485 -4.71 50.92 -4.59
CA TYR A 485 -4.13 49.82 -3.80
C TYR A 485 -4.08 50.09 -2.30
N LEU A 486 -4.01 51.36 -1.89
CA LEU A 486 -4.04 51.74 -0.48
C LEU A 486 -5.46 51.88 0.07
N CYS A 487 -6.48 51.70 -0.77
CA CYS A 487 -7.89 51.69 -0.40
C CYS A 487 -8.27 52.87 0.50
N GLU A 488 -8.13 54.09 0.00
CA GLU A 488 -8.54 55.30 0.72
C GLU A 488 -10.02 55.16 1.15
N ASP A 489 -10.24 54.94 2.44
CA ASP A 489 -11.55 54.74 3.07
C ASP A 489 -12.06 56.04 3.70
N SER A 490 -13.36 56.13 4.00
CA SER A 490 -13.96 57.36 4.53
C SER A 490 -13.34 57.84 5.85
N ASP A 491 -12.73 56.93 6.60
CA ASP A 491 -12.16 57.15 7.93
C ASP A 491 -10.62 57.01 7.92
N ASN A 492 -9.99 56.86 6.75
CA ASN A 492 -8.54 56.77 6.51
C ASN A 492 -7.74 55.75 7.37
N THR A 493 -8.42 54.89 8.11
CA THR A 493 -7.79 54.01 9.10
C THR A 493 -7.00 52.89 8.42
N LEU A 494 -7.49 52.37 7.29
CA LEU A 494 -6.80 51.33 6.53
C LEU A 494 -5.53 51.90 5.88
N LEU A 495 -5.65 53.10 5.31
CA LEU A 495 -4.55 53.86 4.73
C LEU A 495 -3.43 54.07 5.75
N GLU A 496 -3.75 54.55 6.94
CA GLU A 496 -2.77 54.76 8.02
C GLU A 496 -2.05 53.47 8.45
N LYS A 497 -2.79 52.35 8.56
CA LYS A 497 -2.20 51.03 8.86
C LYS A 497 -1.24 50.56 7.77
N MET A 498 -1.63 50.71 6.50
CA MET A 498 -0.78 50.36 5.35
C MET A 498 0.48 51.23 5.29
N LEU A 499 0.33 52.56 5.45
CA LEU A 499 1.46 53.49 5.48
C LEU A 499 2.42 53.20 6.65
N THR A 500 1.89 52.84 7.81
CA THR A 500 2.70 52.43 8.98
C THR A 500 3.54 51.20 8.66
N ALA A 501 2.94 50.18 8.05
CA ALA A 501 3.63 48.96 7.67
C ALA A 501 4.65 49.19 6.54
N ILE A 502 4.34 50.01 5.53
CA ILE A 502 5.27 50.42 4.47
C ILE A 502 6.47 51.15 5.06
N ASN A 503 6.22 52.12 5.94
CA ASN A 503 7.27 52.91 6.58
C ASN A 503 8.19 52.02 7.44
N SER A 504 7.63 51.01 8.08
CA SER A 504 8.39 50.02 8.88
C SER A 504 9.12 48.98 8.02
N SER A 505 8.71 48.78 6.76
CA SER A 505 9.29 47.77 5.87
C SER A 505 10.66 48.17 5.36
N GLN A 506 11.59 47.21 5.30
CA GLN A 506 12.91 47.39 4.70
C GLN A 506 12.88 47.27 3.16
N GLN A 507 11.76 46.83 2.59
CA GLN A 507 11.65 46.60 1.15
C GLN A 507 11.38 47.90 0.37
N PHE A 508 10.98 48.97 1.07
CA PHE A 508 10.80 50.30 0.51
C PHE A 508 11.98 51.20 0.86
N THR A 509 12.44 51.99 -0.12
CA THR A 509 13.51 52.98 0.07
C THR A 509 13.01 54.19 0.85
N VAL A 510 13.95 54.96 1.39
CA VAL A 510 13.65 56.22 2.11
C VAL A 510 12.81 57.16 1.26
N LYS A 511 13.19 57.35 -0.01
CA LYS A 511 12.47 58.20 -0.98
C LYS A 511 11.06 57.72 -1.27
N GLU A 512 10.89 56.41 -1.46
CA GLU A 512 9.58 55.79 -1.70
C GLU A 512 8.63 56.02 -0.52
N LYS A 513 9.12 55.84 0.72
CA LYS A 513 8.36 56.09 1.95
C LYS A 513 7.97 57.57 2.07
N ALA A 514 8.93 58.47 1.89
CA ALA A 514 8.70 59.91 1.95
C ALA A 514 7.67 60.35 0.89
N SER A 515 7.77 59.84 -0.33
CA SER A 515 6.84 60.14 -1.41
C SER A 515 5.40 59.71 -1.09
N LEU A 516 5.20 58.53 -0.51
CA LEU A 516 3.87 58.06 -0.12
C LEU A 516 3.29 58.89 1.03
N LEU A 517 4.09 59.14 2.08
CA LEU A 517 3.65 59.96 3.22
C LEU A 517 3.29 61.39 2.80
N TYR A 518 4.02 61.96 1.83
CA TYR A 518 3.68 63.26 1.27
C TYR A 518 2.42 63.19 0.40
N SER A 519 2.27 62.18 -0.44
CA SER A 519 1.13 62.10 -1.38
C SER A 519 -0.22 62.04 -0.65
N TYR A 520 -0.27 61.47 0.55
CA TYR A 520 -1.49 61.32 1.35
C TYR A 520 -1.56 62.27 2.57
N HIS A 521 -0.74 63.33 2.60
CA HIS A 521 -0.64 64.20 3.79
C HIS A 521 -1.91 64.97 4.14
N GLU A 522 -2.80 65.16 3.18
CA GLU A 522 -4.13 65.76 3.39
C GLU A 522 -5.21 64.71 3.74
N SER A 523 -4.90 63.42 3.57
CA SER A 523 -5.86 62.33 3.77
C SER A 523 -5.84 61.75 5.19
N TYR A 524 -4.68 61.51 5.79
CA TYR A 524 -4.60 60.94 7.16
C TYR A 524 -4.81 61.97 8.27
N ASP A 525 -5.10 61.51 9.50
CA ASP A 525 -5.32 62.38 10.66
C ASP A 525 -4.07 63.21 10.99
N GLU A 526 -4.26 64.46 11.45
CA GLU A 526 -3.15 65.37 11.82
C GLU A 526 -2.21 64.76 12.90
N SER A 527 -2.72 63.85 13.73
CA SER A 527 -1.93 63.13 14.73
C SER A 527 -1.11 61.98 14.16
N PHE A 528 -1.48 61.41 13.01
CA PHE A 528 -0.87 60.19 12.45
C PHE A 528 0.64 60.32 12.30
N LEU A 529 1.11 61.37 11.60
CA LEU A 529 2.54 61.59 11.44
C LEU A 529 3.23 61.75 12.79
N ASN A 530 2.63 62.45 13.75
CA ASN A 530 3.27 62.66 15.05
C ASN A 530 3.51 61.35 15.82
N GLU A 531 2.66 60.34 15.62
CA GLU A 531 2.74 59.02 16.26
C GLU A 531 3.59 58.02 15.46
N LEU A 532 3.68 58.19 14.14
CA LEU A 532 4.45 57.31 13.27
C LEU A 532 5.94 57.35 13.62
N THR A 533 6.54 56.19 13.89
CA THR A 533 7.99 56.10 14.13
C THR A 533 8.72 56.01 12.78
N MET A 534 9.61 56.96 12.48
CA MET A 534 10.38 56.97 11.23
C MET A 534 11.85 57.40 11.43
N PRO A 535 12.79 56.90 10.61
CA PRO A 535 14.17 57.36 10.59
C PRO A 535 14.28 58.84 10.19
N HIS A 536 15.34 59.51 10.67
CA HIS A 536 15.60 60.92 10.37
C HIS A 536 15.72 61.15 8.85
N GLU A 537 16.34 60.23 8.13
CA GLU A 537 16.52 60.31 6.68
C GLU A 537 15.18 60.34 5.93
N THR A 538 14.17 59.59 6.41
CA THR A 538 12.82 59.58 5.80
C THR A 538 12.12 60.90 6.03
N LEU A 539 12.30 61.50 7.20
CA LEU A 539 11.73 62.79 7.54
C LEU A 539 12.41 63.93 6.76
N ILE A 540 13.73 63.85 6.53
CA ILE A 540 14.48 64.80 5.70
C ILE A 540 13.98 64.74 4.24
N ASP A 541 13.88 63.54 3.65
CA ASP A 541 13.35 63.37 2.29
C ASP A 541 11.88 63.84 2.19
N LEU A 542 11.07 63.62 3.23
CA LEU A 542 9.68 64.09 3.29
C LEU A 542 9.61 65.63 3.28
N ILE A 543 10.47 66.29 4.07
CA ILE A 543 10.57 67.75 4.12
C ILE A 543 10.99 68.29 2.74
N ALA A 544 11.96 67.65 2.09
CA ALA A 544 12.45 68.07 0.77
C ALA A 544 11.42 67.93 -0.37
N LEU A 545 10.42 67.05 -0.22
CA LEU A 545 9.33 66.90 -1.18
C LEU A 545 8.21 67.93 -1.01
N SER A 546 8.12 68.56 0.16
CA SER A 546 7.04 69.48 0.48
C SER A 546 7.19 70.83 -0.20
N THR A 547 6.06 71.35 -0.69
CA THR A 547 5.94 72.73 -1.19
C THR A 547 5.10 73.63 -0.28
N ASP A 548 4.54 73.09 0.80
CA ASP A 548 3.79 73.83 1.81
C ASP A 548 4.69 74.15 3.01
N ASP A 549 5.00 75.43 3.19
CA ASP A 549 5.81 75.92 4.30
C ASP A 549 5.24 75.56 5.68
N SER A 550 3.91 75.46 5.83
CA SER A 550 3.29 75.10 7.11
C SER A 550 3.60 73.65 7.48
N PHE A 551 3.32 72.72 6.56
CA PHE A 551 3.67 71.30 6.72
C PHE A 551 5.19 71.12 6.91
N THR A 552 6.01 71.78 6.10
CA THR A 552 7.47 71.72 6.18
C THR A 552 7.98 72.17 7.54
N ILE A 553 7.47 73.29 8.08
CA ILE A 553 7.83 73.77 9.42
C ILE A 553 7.45 72.75 10.50
N ASP A 554 6.25 72.17 10.43
CA ASP A 554 5.80 71.17 11.41
C ASP A 554 6.66 69.89 11.39
N GLN A 555 7.07 69.44 10.20
CA GLN A 555 8.00 68.31 10.07
C GLN A 555 9.41 68.64 10.55
N ILE A 556 9.94 69.86 10.32
CA ILE A 556 11.22 70.29 10.90
C ILE A 556 11.13 70.33 12.43
N VAL A 557 10.03 70.85 13.00
CA VAL A 557 9.79 70.82 14.45
C VAL A 557 9.82 69.37 14.97
N ARG A 558 9.20 68.43 14.25
CA ARG A 558 9.21 67.02 14.61
C ARG A 558 10.60 66.41 14.54
N LEU A 559 11.39 66.71 13.50
CA LEU A 559 12.77 66.27 13.36
C LEU A 559 13.63 66.71 14.56
N LEU A 560 13.45 67.96 15.00
CA LEU A 560 14.11 68.50 16.20
C LEU A 560 13.61 67.81 17.49
N LYS A 561 12.32 67.51 17.61
CA LYS A 561 11.79 66.77 18.78
C LYS A 561 12.36 65.34 18.86
N LEU A 562 12.60 64.70 17.73
CA LEU A 562 13.24 63.39 17.61
C LEU A 562 14.76 63.42 17.85
N GLY A 563 15.32 64.56 18.26
CA GLY A 563 16.71 64.67 18.69
C GLY A 563 17.71 64.97 17.59
N PHE A 564 17.28 65.27 16.35
CA PHE A 564 18.18 65.71 15.29
C PHE A 564 18.72 67.13 15.58
N ARG A 565 20.03 67.33 15.42
CA ARG A 565 20.73 68.56 15.88
C ARG A 565 21.71 69.13 14.86
N GLU A 566 21.82 68.57 13.66
CA GLU A 566 22.78 69.02 12.66
C GLU A 566 22.37 70.41 12.12
N ARG A 567 23.10 71.45 12.54
CA ARG A 567 22.79 72.84 12.21
C ARG A 567 22.78 73.09 10.72
N THR A 568 23.75 72.55 9.99
CA THR A 568 23.92 72.73 8.54
C THR A 568 22.72 72.18 7.77
N GLU A 569 22.25 71.00 8.16
CA GLU A 569 21.12 70.34 7.50
C GLU A 569 19.79 71.04 7.84
N ILE A 570 19.57 71.43 9.11
CA ILE A 570 18.38 72.23 9.47
C ILE A 570 18.38 73.59 8.77
N ALA A 571 19.54 74.22 8.59
CA ALA A 571 19.68 75.45 7.82
C ALA A 571 19.33 75.23 6.34
N HIS A 572 19.80 74.13 5.75
CA HIS A 572 19.46 73.75 4.38
C HIS A 572 17.95 73.56 4.22
N LEU A 573 17.32 72.74 5.07
CA LEU A 573 15.86 72.51 5.04
C LEU A 573 15.05 73.80 5.26
N THR A 574 15.51 74.69 6.13
CA THR A 574 14.86 75.99 6.35
C THR A 574 15.01 76.92 5.14
N ASN A 575 16.08 76.78 4.36
CA ASN A 575 16.29 77.57 3.15
C ASN A 575 15.41 77.11 1.98
N GLU A 576 14.89 75.88 2.00
CA GLU A 576 13.97 75.37 0.99
C GLU A 576 12.54 75.95 1.14
N LEU A 577 12.22 76.57 2.29
CA LEU A 577 10.95 77.28 2.49
C LEU A 577 10.76 78.41 1.47
N THR A 578 9.53 78.60 1.01
CA THR A 578 9.16 79.75 0.18
C THR A 578 9.28 81.05 0.98
N GLU A 579 8.94 81.00 2.27
CA GLU A 579 9.15 82.05 3.27
C GLU A 579 10.64 82.20 3.60
N ARG A 580 11.29 83.15 2.92
CA ARG A 580 12.72 83.42 3.08
C ARG A 580 13.07 84.10 4.41
N GLU A 581 12.12 84.60 5.19
CA GLU A 581 12.43 85.27 6.46
C GLU A 581 13.20 84.36 7.42
N PHE A 582 12.85 83.06 7.52
CA PHE A 582 13.50 82.13 8.44
C PHE A 582 14.97 81.82 8.09
N SER A 583 15.39 81.99 6.83
CA SER A 583 16.80 81.83 6.42
C SER A 583 17.75 82.77 7.16
N LYS A 584 17.25 83.92 7.65
CA LYS A 584 18.05 84.90 8.41
C LYS A 584 18.59 84.32 9.73
N ILE A 585 17.92 83.33 10.31
CA ILE A 585 18.29 82.68 11.58
C ILE A 585 19.67 82.03 11.49
N PHE A 586 20.01 81.47 10.33
CA PHE A 586 21.22 80.69 10.14
C PHE A 586 22.38 81.52 9.58
N ASN A 587 22.11 82.73 9.08
CA ASN A 587 23.09 83.58 8.39
C ASN A 587 23.52 84.83 9.18
N GLN A 588 22.93 85.10 10.35
CA GLN A 588 23.15 86.35 11.11
C GLN A 588 23.44 86.06 12.58
N LYS A 589 24.12 86.99 13.28
CA LYS A 589 24.31 86.92 14.75
C LYS A 589 22.99 87.21 15.50
N SER A 590 22.11 88.01 14.92
CA SER A 590 20.75 88.28 15.41
C SER A 590 19.85 88.61 14.22
N ALA A 591 18.62 88.10 14.19
CA ALA A 591 17.67 88.34 13.11
C ALA A 591 16.36 88.95 13.65
N THR A 592 15.78 89.91 12.91
CA THR A 592 14.38 90.32 13.10
C THR A 592 13.56 89.73 11.95
N LEU A 593 12.66 88.81 12.27
CA LEU A 593 11.84 88.08 11.32
C LEU A 593 10.45 88.69 11.24
N ASN A 594 9.91 88.79 10.03
CA ASN A 594 8.52 89.17 9.78
C ASN A 594 7.81 88.11 8.92
N PRO A 595 7.69 86.86 9.42
CA PRO A 595 7.12 85.76 8.66
C PRO A 595 5.62 85.95 8.42
N SER A 596 5.11 85.28 7.39
CA SER A 596 3.69 85.22 7.07
C SER A 596 2.86 84.72 8.27
N LYS A 597 1.73 85.38 8.56
CA LYS A 597 0.91 85.14 9.77
C LYS A 597 0.37 83.71 9.96
N ASN A 598 0.36 82.91 8.90
CA ASN A 598 -0.21 81.55 8.91
C ASN A 598 0.84 80.47 9.24
N LEU A 599 2.11 80.83 9.38
CA LEU A 599 3.19 79.90 9.70
C LEU A 599 3.36 79.90 11.22
N ASN A 600 3.25 78.74 11.86
CA ASN A 600 3.26 78.54 13.32
C ASN A 600 4.64 78.88 13.95
N SER A 601 5.00 80.17 13.87
CA SER A 601 6.36 80.71 14.04
C SER A 601 6.84 80.57 15.48
N ASP A 602 5.93 80.72 16.45
CA ASP A 602 6.22 80.52 17.88
C ASP A 602 6.69 79.09 18.14
N ARG A 603 5.96 78.10 17.61
CA ARG A 603 6.26 76.68 17.76
C ARG A 603 7.61 76.33 17.12
N PHE A 604 7.88 76.88 15.95
CA PHE A 604 9.15 76.68 15.24
C PHE A 604 10.34 77.26 16.00
N LEU A 605 10.26 78.52 16.42
CA LEU A 605 11.33 79.20 17.17
C LEU A 605 11.56 78.54 18.53
N SER A 606 10.49 78.14 19.23
CA SER A 606 10.61 77.34 20.47
C SER A 606 11.34 76.02 20.25
N ALA A 607 11.03 75.30 19.16
CA ALA A 607 11.71 74.04 18.85
C ALA A 607 13.20 74.24 18.54
N LEU A 608 13.55 75.27 17.76
CA LEU A 608 14.94 75.65 17.48
C LEU A 608 15.71 76.03 18.75
N GLN A 609 15.07 76.75 19.68
CA GLN A 609 15.68 77.11 20.97
C GLN A 609 15.89 75.87 21.86
N GLN A 610 14.90 74.99 21.96
CA GLN A 610 14.99 73.74 22.74
C GLN A 610 16.05 72.79 22.16
N ALA A 611 16.21 72.77 20.83
CA ALA A 611 17.26 72.03 20.16
C ALA A 611 18.65 72.69 20.29
N GLY A 612 18.75 73.89 20.89
CA GLY A 612 20.01 74.62 21.04
C GLY A 612 20.55 75.22 19.74
N LEU A 613 19.74 75.33 18.69
CA LEU A 613 20.14 75.91 17.40
C LEU A 613 20.06 77.45 17.39
N ILE A 614 19.31 78.03 18.34
CA ILE A 614 19.28 79.47 18.63
C ILE A 614 19.44 79.71 20.13
N LYS A 615 19.88 80.91 20.54
CA LYS A 615 20.10 81.25 21.96
C LYS A 615 18.78 81.55 22.67
N ARG A 616 17.96 82.42 22.07
CA ARG A 616 16.65 82.86 22.59
C ARG A 616 15.88 83.62 21.51
N TRP A 617 14.57 83.72 21.67
CA TRP A 617 13.72 84.55 20.83
C TRP A 617 12.69 85.32 21.67
N SER A 618 12.17 86.42 21.13
CA SER A 618 11.09 87.21 21.75
C SER A 618 10.22 87.86 20.68
N GLN A 619 8.90 87.87 20.89
CA GLN A 619 7.98 88.63 20.06
C GLN A 619 7.99 90.11 20.45
N ARG A 620 8.07 91.00 19.46
CA ARG A 620 8.04 92.46 19.64
C ARG A 620 6.61 92.98 19.58
N GLU A 621 6.39 94.17 20.13
CA GLU A 621 5.08 94.85 20.13
C GLU A 621 4.53 95.12 18.72
N ASP A 622 5.39 95.18 17.69
CA ASP A 622 5.00 95.35 16.29
C ASP A 622 4.66 94.03 15.57
N GLY A 623 4.60 92.92 16.31
CA GLY A 623 4.27 91.58 15.79
C GLY A 623 5.43 90.84 15.15
N LYS A 624 6.64 91.43 15.10
CA LYS A 624 7.85 90.80 14.56
C LYS A 624 8.57 89.96 15.61
N TYR A 625 9.33 88.98 15.14
CA TYR A 625 10.13 88.12 16.02
C TYR A 625 11.59 88.57 16.05
N TYR A 626 12.13 88.80 17.22
CA TYR A 626 13.57 89.02 17.42
C TYR A 626 14.22 87.70 17.87
N VAL A 627 15.26 87.26 17.15
CA VAL A 627 15.94 85.98 17.37
C VAL A 627 17.44 86.21 17.57
N ASP A 628 17.96 85.75 18.71
CA ASP A 628 19.38 85.74 19.05
C ASP A 628 19.98 84.42 18.56
N CYS A 629 20.79 84.49 17.50
CA CYS A 629 21.21 83.34 16.71
C CYS A 629 22.57 82.80 17.18
N ARG A 630 22.88 81.55 16.85
CA ARG A 630 24.24 80.98 17.02
C ARG A 630 24.98 81.11 15.69
N TYR A 631 26.16 81.71 15.67
CA TYR A 631 26.96 81.93 14.45
C TYR A 631 28.18 80.99 14.47
N GLU A 632 28.71 80.57 13.31
CA GLU A 632 29.76 79.52 13.18
C GLU A 632 30.96 79.65 14.15
N GLU A 633 31.32 80.86 14.60
CA GLU A 633 32.37 81.08 15.61
C GLU A 633 32.01 80.52 17.01
N ASP A 634 30.73 80.41 17.35
CA ASP A 634 30.20 79.92 18.62
C ASP A 634 30.25 78.38 18.75
N GLU A 635 30.50 77.63 17.66
CA GLU A 635 30.50 76.15 17.64
C GLU A 635 31.83 75.52 18.10
N SER A 636 32.89 76.30 18.26
CA SER A 636 34.21 75.81 18.75
C SER A 636 34.24 75.45 20.24
N TYR A 637 33.10 75.52 20.93
CA TYR A 637 32.95 75.31 22.38
C TYR A 637 31.85 74.29 22.77
N LEU A 638 31.31 73.54 21.81
CA LEU A 638 30.39 72.41 22.00
C LEU A 638 31.01 71.14 21.38
#